data_AF-A0A1J4KWI9-F1
#
_entry.id   AF-A0A1J4KWI9-F1
#
_cell.length_a   1.000
_cell.length_b   1.000
_cell.length_c   1.000
_cell.angle_alpha   90.00
_cell.angle_beta   90.00
_cell.angle_gamma   90.00
#
_symmetry.space_group_name_H-M   'P 1'
#
loop_
_entity.id
_entity.type
_entity.pdbx_description
1 polymer ?
#
loop_
_entity_poly.entity_id
_entity_poly.type
_entity_poly.pdbx_seq_one_letter_code
_entity_poly.pdbx_strand_id
1 'polypeptide(L)'
;MSIFGPSFLTAYLARNLIPFLKFMSSQQPTYEQLKEHYLQLFSKNKRMKQEIEKCVQNQNILQKGIEERDLAIAERSNSIKELLQAKEEITQKLNRQNEEIKSLKSKLESAQHQLNDQENLDTANDAFAELTSAFNTERRELITQIEEYKKKIEENQNCSSKSSELESQLNEALKDKEKFLEQIENIKTEKSELENKVSFYEYQIKEFDELQETNEKLKIELKNSDYEKEKLQFLINELQNFKAQAEAMAKCDEEAGNSQLLAKISELEATKSKLSTIQLEKNELRLTLNTLQEKVQKIEEENHQKDEKIDQSEILIQNFKQEIENLKNHTQNLLKETETIRNENQAVKAEKETMKTENNNISIENENIRNHVNELNQKVKQTLDMLNQKNVECQKKDEDLTKDKKLIEDLQNKISLLNTQLLQKETDLSDLVKDSSNMTQNLSQMNQVIMELQKQIKDKENMNIKLIQDSNNKENSGNKKMNELQNQIIELTNNENKMNSRISELSNKLEEAESLICSLKKQAIEKENTSSKTELEMTNQLNDKENSLNKLMEELKEKENIINDFENSETKLRKSISDLTEKHQNLSQTLIEMRNQMQQKENNFKQSSIELSSEISSLKKSNEHLSLTISQQNEHIQKLQESLTLSKDELSKSSNDTKRELEKNKRNLEELNALINGKDDTISQLESQLKLDQISFEKREEKLNEIINSMEETEKSLQDQLQTSSLQIRQLQAQISRNEQKSVTFEETIATFNDEKKLLQLQIDQMKDSLNKSEAACSEYEAQISKIISEKKKWEKMKHAADMKYVTSEEEKKKLTMRLTALEKDRSFDNDTKVQSANKIFPNYIRKVLLQFFCQDGSTRESLIPVILKLVECNEKQINQAQRCWADSNQIISQAFSFFKFK
;
A
#
# COMPACT_ATOMS: atom_id res chain seq x y z
N MET A 1 49.05 32.25 -0.84
CA MET A 1 50.54 32.28 -0.75
C MET A 1 51.02 33.72 -0.86
N SER A 2 51.39 34.36 0.25
CA SER A 2 52.32 35.53 0.36
C SER A 2 52.36 36.05 1.81
N ILE A 3 52.54 35.13 2.77
CA ILE A 3 52.81 35.49 4.17
C ILE A 3 53.84 34.48 4.62
N PHE A 4 55.10 34.88 4.64
CA PHE A 4 56.19 34.41 5.53
C PHE A 4 57.49 34.90 4.90
N GLY A 5 57.98 36.03 5.40
CA GLY A 5 59.26 36.60 5.00
C GLY A 5 60.44 35.72 5.42
N PRO A 6 61.63 35.93 4.81
CA PRO A 6 62.82 35.09 4.99
C PRO A 6 63.29 34.93 6.46
N SER A 7 62.88 35.83 7.35
CA SER A 7 63.17 35.78 8.79
C SER A 7 62.61 34.55 9.53
N PHE A 8 61.48 33.98 9.09
CA PHE A 8 60.84 32.89 9.84
C PHE A 8 61.54 31.55 9.60
N LEU A 9 62.03 31.32 8.37
CA LEU A 9 62.81 30.13 8.06
C LEU A 9 64.15 30.13 8.80
N THR A 10 64.80 31.29 8.93
CA THR A 10 66.09 31.41 9.65
C THR A 10 65.91 31.17 11.14
N ALA A 11 64.84 31.68 11.76
CA ALA A 11 64.56 31.46 13.17
C ALA A 11 64.19 29.99 13.47
N TYR A 12 63.42 29.34 12.58
CA TYR A 12 63.07 27.93 12.74
C TYR A 12 64.28 27.00 12.57
N LEU A 13 65.15 27.27 11.59
CA LEU A 13 66.39 26.54 11.39
C LEU A 13 67.36 26.76 12.56
N ALA A 14 67.51 27.98 13.07
CA ALA A 14 68.38 28.25 14.22
C ALA A 14 67.90 27.57 15.51
N ARG A 15 66.58 27.50 15.73
CA ARG A 15 66.02 26.95 16.98
C ARG A 15 65.98 25.41 17.01
N ASN A 16 65.88 24.75 15.84
CA ASN A 16 65.73 23.30 15.77
C ASN A 16 66.98 22.58 15.22
N LEU A 17 67.72 23.18 14.28
CA LEU A 17 68.88 22.53 13.64
C LEU A 17 70.16 22.65 14.46
N ILE A 18 70.35 23.77 15.18
CA ILE A 18 71.56 24.02 15.98
C ILE A 18 71.68 23.07 17.19
N PRO A 19 70.61 22.80 17.97
CA PRO A 19 70.67 21.79 19.03
C PRO A 19 70.92 20.37 18.49
N PHE A 20 70.34 20.05 17.32
CA PHE A 20 70.50 18.74 16.67
C PHE A 20 71.94 18.51 16.17
N LEU A 21 72.56 19.52 15.56
CA LEU A 21 73.97 19.46 15.15
C LEU A 21 74.93 19.42 16.34
N LYS A 22 74.59 20.11 17.44
CA LYS A 22 75.38 20.06 18.68
C LYS A 22 75.28 18.70 19.37
N PHE A 23 74.12 18.05 19.32
CA PHE A 23 73.89 16.69 19.81
C PHE A 23 74.66 15.63 18.99
N MET A 24 74.72 15.78 17.66
CA MET A 24 75.52 14.90 16.77
C MET A 24 77.04 15.04 16.99
N SER A 25 77.51 16.14 17.58
CA SER A 25 78.93 16.43 17.77
C SER A 25 79.53 15.95 19.10
N SER A 26 78.71 15.54 20.09
CA SER A 26 79.21 15.32 21.46
C SER A 26 79.38 13.87 21.91
N GLN A 27 79.05 12.87 21.10
CA GLN A 27 79.50 11.47 21.22
C GLN A 27 78.96 10.70 20.02
N GLN A 28 79.81 10.05 19.24
CA GLN A 28 79.33 9.15 18.19
C GLN A 28 78.57 8.01 18.87
N PRO A 29 77.28 7.80 18.56
CA PRO A 29 76.54 6.70 19.14
C PRO A 29 77.24 5.40 18.77
N THR A 30 77.43 4.52 19.75
CA THR A 30 77.98 3.19 19.47
C THR A 30 77.04 2.45 18.52
N TYR A 31 77.57 1.51 17.74
CA TYR A 31 76.76 0.71 16.81
C TYR A 31 75.52 0.11 17.48
N GLU A 32 75.65 -0.30 18.74
CA GLU A 32 74.57 -0.81 19.57
C GLU A 32 73.48 0.23 19.89
N GLN A 33 73.85 1.49 20.19
CA GLN A 33 72.88 2.56 20.36
C GLN A 33 72.16 2.89 19.05
N LEU A 34 72.86 2.82 17.92
CA LEU A 34 72.27 3.06 16.60
C LEU A 34 71.30 1.93 16.21
N LYS A 35 71.66 0.68 16.49
CA LYS A 35 70.82 -0.50 16.28
C LYS A 35 69.57 -0.46 17.15
N GLU A 36 69.72 -0.08 18.42
CA GLU A 36 68.59 0.07 19.34
C GLU A 36 67.65 1.20 18.89
N HIS A 37 68.21 2.35 18.50
CA HIS A 37 67.41 3.46 17.96
C HIS A 37 66.69 3.07 16.66
N TYR A 38 67.34 2.31 15.76
CA TYR A 38 66.70 1.79 14.56
C TYR A 38 65.54 0.84 14.87
N LEU A 39 65.71 -0.07 15.85
CA LEU A 39 64.65 -0.97 16.31
C LEU A 39 63.47 -0.20 16.95
N GLN A 40 63.76 0.84 17.72
CA GLN A 40 62.75 1.74 18.28
C GLN A 40 62.01 2.49 17.15
N LEU A 41 62.72 2.98 16.14
CA LEU A 41 62.10 3.66 14.99
C LEU A 41 61.24 2.69 14.15
N PHE A 42 61.72 1.46 13.96
CA PHE A 42 61.00 0.41 13.25
C PHE A 42 59.72 0.01 13.98
N SER A 43 59.79 -0.20 15.30
CA SER A 43 58.61 -0.51 16.12
C SER A 43 57.62 0.65 16.15
N LYS A 44 58.10 1.90 16.21
CA LYS A 44 57.27 3.11 16.10
C LYS A 44 56.59 3.20 14.74
N ASN A 45 57.31 2.99 13.63
CA ASN A 45 56.73 2.97 12.28
C ASN A 45 55.71 1.84 12.11
N LYS A 46 55.96 0.66 12.68
CA LYS A 46 55.01 -0.45 12.69
C LYS A 46 53.73 -0.08 13.43
N ARG A 47 53.84 0.56 14.60
CA ARG A 47 52.68 1.05 15.37
C ARG A 47 51.92 2.14 14.60
N MET A 48 52.61 3.12 14.03
CA MET A 48 51.99 4.17 13.22
C MET A 48 51.26 3.60 11.99
N LYS A 49 51.83 2.58 11.33
CA LYS A 49 51.17 1.90 10.22
C LYS A 49 49.87 1.22 10.66
N GLN A 50 49.88 0.53 11.79
CA GLN A 50 48.68 -0.09 12.36
C GLN A 50 47.62 0.94 12.74
N GLU A 51 48.01 2.10 13.28
CA GLU A 51 47.10 3.20 13.60
C GLU A 51 46.49 3.81 12.33
N ILE A 52 47.28 4.01 11.27
CA ILE A 52 46.78 4.48 9.97
C ILE A 52 45.79 3.46 9.37
N GLU A 53 46.10 2.17 9.40
CA GLU A 53 45.20 1.11 8.93
C GLU A 53 43.87 1.11 9.70
N LYS A 54 43.90 1.29 11.02
CA LYS A 54 42.69 1.46 11.85
C LYS A 54 41.90 2.71 11.47
N CYS A 55 42.57 3.85 11.24
CA CYS A 55 41.91 5.08 10.79
C CYS A 55 41.22 4.90 9.43
N VAL A 56 41.86 4.21 8.48
CA VAL A 56 41.28 3.91 7.17
C VAL A 56 40.07 2.97 7.31
N GLN A 57 40.16 1.94 8.17
CA GLN A 57 39.03 1.08 8.46
C GLN A 57 37.84 1.85 9.04
N ASN A 58 38.09 2.74 10.02
CA ASN A 58 37.04 3.58 10.59
C ASN A 58 36.43 4.54 9.56
N GLN A 59 37.25 5.09 8.65
CA GLN A 59 36.77 5.91 7.54
C GLN A 59 35.85 5.13 6.61
N ASN A 60 36.20 3.87 6.28
CA ASN A 60 35.35 3.02 5.45
C ASN A 60 34.03 2.66 6.13
N ILE A 61 34.05 2.39 7.45
CA ILE A 61 32.83 2.14 8.23
C ILE A 61 31.92 3.39 8.23
N LEU A 62 32.50 4.58 8.43
CA LEU A 62 31.75 5.84 8.37
C LEU A 62 31.16 6.08 6.98
N GLN A 63 31.93 5.82 5.93
CA GLN A 63 31.46 5.98 4.56
C GLN A 63 30.30 5.04 4.24
N LYS A 64 30.40 3.77 4.63
CA LYS A 64 29.31 2.80 4.51
C LYS A 64 28.07 3.22 5.30
N GLY A 65 28.24 3.72 6.52
CA GLY A 65 27.13 4.23 7.32
C GLY A 65 26.45 5.47 6.73
N ILE A 66 27.19 6.32 6.01
CA ILE A 66 26.62 7.45 5.27
C ILE A 66 25.81 6.94 4.08
N GLU A 67 26.33 5.97 3.32
CA GLU A 67 25.62 5.36 2.19
C GLU A 67 24.32 4.68 2.62
N GLU A 68 24.34 3.91 3.71
CA GLU A 68 23.15 3.27 4.30
C GLU A 68 22.11 4.30 4.76
N ARG A 69 22.56 5.40 5.39
CA ARG A 69 21.67 6.49 5.79
C ARG A 69 21.03 7.18 4.59
N ASP A 70 21.80 7.47 3.55
CA ASP A 70 21.31 8.16 2.36
C ASP A 70 20.33 7.27 1.57
N LEU A 71 20.54 5.96 1.54
CA LEU A 71 19.59 4.97 1.00
C LEU A 71 18.27 4.98 1.80
N ALA A 72 18.34 4.93 3.13
CA ALA A 72 17.15 4.99 3.99
C ALA A 72 16.38 6.32 3.84
N ILE A 73 17.08 7.44 3.60
CA ILE A 73 16.45 8.72 3.29
C ILE A 73 15.72 8.64 1.95
N ALA A 74 16.32 8.05 0.92
CA ALA A 74 15.69 7.90 -0.39
C ALA A 74 14.44 7.01 -0.33
N GLU A 75 14.50 5.87 0.38
CA GLU A 75 13.35 4.99 0.62
C GLU A 75 12.22 5.75 1.34
N ARG A 76 12.55 6.49 2.40
CA ARG A 76 11.57 7.31 3.12
C ARG A 76 10.95 8.39 2.24
N SER A 77 11.74 9.03 1.37
CA SER A 77 11.23 10.02 0.40
C SER A 77 10.26 9.40 -0.60
N ASN A 78 10.51 8.16 -1.05
CA ASN A 78 9.59 7.44 -1.94
C ASN A 78 8.29 7.08 -1.22
N SER A 79 8.35 6.54 0.00
CA SER A 79 7.14 6.25 0.78
C SER A 79 6.31 7.51 1.07
N ILE A 80 6.94 8.67 1.32
CA ILE A 80 6.22 9.94 1.48
C ILE A 80 5.50 10.33 0.18
N LYS A 81 6.13 10.11 -0.99
CA LYS A 81 5.52 10.41 -2.29
C LYS A 81 4.30 9.53 -2.55
N GLU A 82 4.39 8.23 -2.26
CA GLU A 82 3.28 7.28 -2.37
C GLU A 82 2.12 7.66 -1.43
N LEU A 83 2.42 8.01 -0.18
CA LEU A 83 1.40 8.47 0.77
C LEU A 83 0.71 9.77 0.32
N LEU A 84 1.45 10.70 -0.31
CA LEU A 84 0.86 11.92 -0.88
C LEU A 84 -0.05 11.61 -2.05
N GLN A 85 0.32 10.65 -2.91
CA GLN A 85 -0.53 10.20 -4.01
C GLN A 85 -1.81 9.51 -3.50
N ALA A 86 -1.67 8.60 -2.52
CA ALA A 86 -2.83 7.95 -1.90
C ALA A 86 -3.78 8.96 -1.24
N LYS A 87 -3.25 10.00 -0.59
CA LYS A 87 -4.04 11.10 -0.03
C LYS A 87 -4.82 11.85 -1.13
N GLU A 88 -4.19 12.14 -2.26
CA GLU A 88 -4.84 12.81 -3.39
C GLU A 88 -5.98 11.95 -3.96
N GLU A 89 -5.76 10.65 -4.14
CA GLU A 89 -6.78 9.71 -4.61
C GLU A 89 -7.97 9.60 -3.64
N ILE A 90 -7.72 9.54 -2.33
CA ILE A 90 -8.76 9.54 -1.30
C ILE A 90 -9.54 10.85 -1.34
N THR A 91 -8.86 11.99 -1.50
CA THR A 91 -9.50 13.30 -1.60
C THR A 91 -10.41 13.39 -2.83
N GLN A 92 -9.97 12.86 -3.97
CA GLN A 92 -10.79 12.79 -5.18
C GLN A 92 -12.01 11.87 -5.00
N LYS A 93 -11.84 10.71 -4.35
CA LYS A 93 -12.97 9.82 -4.02
C LYS A 93 -13.98 10.49 -3.10
N LEU A 94 -13.51 11.18 -2.06
CA LEU A 94 -14.37 11.92 -1.12
C LEU A 94 -15.15 13.02 -1.84
N ASN A 95 -14.51 13.77 -2.74
CA ASN A 95 -15.17 14.81 -3.53
C ASN A 95 -16.27 14.23 -4.44
N ARG A 96 -16.02 13.09 -5.10
CA ARG A 96 -17.04 12.40 -5.90
C ARG A 96 -18.23 11.95 -5.05
N GLN A 97 -17.97 11.37 -3.88
CA GLN A 97 -19.02 10.96 -2.94
C GLN A 97 -19.82 12.16 -2.41
N ASN A 98 -19.17 13.29 -2.14
CA ASN A 98 -19.86 14.50 -1.71
C ASN A 98 -20.80 15.06 -2.80
N GLU A 99 -20.37 15.05 -4.07
CA GLU A 99 -21.24 15.44 -5.19
C GLU A 99 -22.41 14.46 -5.38
N GLU A 100 -22.19 13.17 -5.18
CA GLU A 100 -23.26 12.15 -5.21
C GLU A 100 -24.26 12.35 -4.07
N ILE A 101 -23.78 12.59 -2.84
CA ILE A 101 -24.62 12.91 -1.68
C ILE A 101 -25.43 14.19 -1.94
N LYS A 102 -24.81 15.22 -2.52
CA LYS A 102 -25.48 16.48 -2.86
C LYS A 102 -26.59 16.28 -3.90
N SER A 103 -26.33 15.45 -4.92
CA SER A 103 -27.33 15.05 -5.92
C SER A 103 -28.49 14.29 -5.28
N LEU A 104 -28.19 13.30 -4.43
CA LEU A 104 -29.22 12.54 -3.71
C LEU A 104 -30.05 13.42 -2.78
N LYS A 105 -29.42 14.38 -2.08
CA LYS A 105 -30.09 15.33 -1.21
C LYS A 105 -31.05 16.23 -2.00
N SER A 106 -30.63 16.74 -3.16
CA SER A 106 -31.51 17.53 -4.03
C SER A 106 -32.71 16.72 -4.53
N LYS A 107 -32.51 15.43 -4.87
CA LYS A 107 -33.61 14.53 -5.24
C LYS A 107 -34.57 14.28 -4.07
N LEU A 108 -34.03 14.10 -2.87
CA LEU A 108 -34.82 13.90 -1.65
C LEU A 108 -35.68 15.14 -1.35
N GLU A 109 -35.09 16.33 -1.40
CA GLU A 109 -35.79 17.60 -1.18
C GLU A 109 -36.90 17.82 -2.22
N SER A 110 -36.66 17.49 -3.49
CA SER A 110 -37.70 17.54 -4.53
C SER A 110 -38.84 16.57 -4.28
N ALA A 111 -38.55 15.33 -3.89
CA ALA A 111 -39.56 14.34 -3.57
C ALA A 111 -40.37 14.72 -2.32
N GLN A 112 -39.72 15.34 -1.33
CA GLN A 112 -40.35 15.81 -0.11
C GLN A 112 -41.26 17.01 -0.35
N HIS A 113 -40.88 17.92 -1.27
CA HIS A 113 -41.74 19.02 -1.69
C HIS A 113 -43.00 18.51 -2.40
N GLN A 114 -42.86 17.54 -3.31
CA GLN A 114 -43.99 16.90 -4.00
C GLN A 114 -44.95 16.18 -3.03
N LEU A 115 -44.41 15.55 -1.97
CA LEU A 115 -45.22 14.92 -0.92
C LEU A 115 -45.98 15.95 -0.06
N ASN A 116 -45.34 17.07 0.29
CA ASN A 116 -46.00 18.15 1.04
C ASN A 116 -47.07 18.86 0.20
N ASP A 117 -46.84 19.01 -1.11
CA ASP A 117 -47.83 19.61 -2.02
C ASP A 117 -49.05 18.68 -2.24
N GLN A 118 -48.90 17.36 -2.04
CA GLN A 118 -50.01 16.39 -2.05
C GLN A 118 -50.91 16.45 -0.81
N GLU A 119 -50.49 17.07 0.30
CA GLU A 119 -51.34 17.25 1.49
C GLU A 119 -52.36 18.42 1.34
N ASN A 120 -52.21 19.28 0.33
CA ASN A 120 -53.19 20.31 -0.01
C ASN A 120 -54.09 19.83 -1.17
N LEU A 121 -55.16 19.12 -0.81
CA LEU A 121 -56.25 18.72 -1.72
C LEU A 121 -56.96 19.95 -2.31
N ASP A 122 -56.49 20.43 -3.47
CA ASP A 122 -57.35 21.07 -4.49
C ASP A 122 -56.68 21.21 -5.89
N THR A 123 -55.43 20.76 -6.08
CA THR A 123 -54.74 20.83 -7.40
C THR A 123 -54.28 19.47 -7.94
N ALA A 124 -55.06 18.41 -7.70
CA ALA A 124 -54.76 17.05 -8.18
C ALA A 124 -54.58 16.96 -9.72
N ASN A 125 -55.16 17.90 -10.49
CA ASN A 125 -55.01 17.93 -11.95
C ASN A 125 -53.66 18.49 -12.41
N ASP A 126 -53.04 19.42 -11.68
CA ASP A 126 -51.73 19.96 -12.06
C ASP A 126 -50.60 18.98 -11.72
N ALA A 127 -50.70 18.29 -10.57
CA ALA A 127 -49.77 17.21 -10.24
C ALA A 127 -49.83 16.05 -11.25
N PHE A 128 -51.01 15.73 -11.78
CA PHE A 128 -51.16 14.71 -12.82
C PHE A 128 -50.56 15.17 -14.17
N ALA A 129 -50.72 16.45 -14.51
CA ALA A 129 -50.11 17.04 -15.71
C ALA A 129 -48.58 17.07 -15.61
N GLU A 130 -48.03 17.38 -14.44
CA GLU A 130 -46.59 17.42 -14.19
C GLU A 130 -45.98 16.01 -14.15
N LEU A 131 -46.67 15.03 -13.54
CA LEU A 131 -46.27 13.62 -13.58
C LEU A 131 -46.32 13.07 -15.01
N THR A 132 -47.35 13.45 -15.78
CA THR A 132 -47.47 13.09 -17.21
C THR A 132 -46.35 13.73 -18.03
N SER A 133 -45.96 14.97 -17.72
CA SER A 133 -44.83 15.66 -18.36
C SER A 133 -43.49 15.00 -18.01
N ALA A 134 -43.28 14.64 -16.75
CA ALA A 134 -42.10 13.92 -16.27
C ALA A 134 -41.99 12.53 -16.93
N PHE A 135 -43.07 11.75 -16.95
CA PHE A 135 -43.12 10.47 -17.66
C PHE A 135 -42.87 10.63 -19.16
N ASN A 136 -43.38 11.68 -19.79
CA ASN A 136 -43.13 11.95 -21.20
C ASN A 136 -41.70 12.46 -21.47
N THR A 137 -41.02 12.98 -20.45
CA THR A 137 -39.61 13.39 -20.54
C THR A 137 -38.70 12.19 -20.33
N GLU A 138 -38.96 11.37 -19.31
CA GLU A 138 -38.28 10.09 -19.10
C GLU A 138 -38.48 9.15 -20.29
N ARG A 139 -39.69 9.07 -20.84
CA ARG A 139 -39.96 8.33 -22.08
C ARG A 139 -39.15 8.88 -23.26
N ARG A 140 -38.96 10.20 -23.36
CA ARG A 140 -38.13 10.81 -24.42
C ARG A 140 -36.64 10.53 -24.20
N GLU A 141 -36.15 10.58 -22.97
CA GLU A 141 -34.78 10.23 -22.61
C GLU A 141 -34.50 8.75 -22.84
N LEU A 142 -35.41 7.86 -22.46
CA LEU A 142 -35.32 6.42 -22.74
C LEU A 142 -35.37 6.15 -24.24
N ILE A 143 -36.23 6.84 -25.01
CA ILE A 143 -36.22 6.75 -26.47
C ILE A 143 -34.86 7.22 -27.04
N THR A 144 -34.30 8.31 -26.51
CA THR A 144 -32.99 8.84 -26.93
C THR A 144 -31.86 7.87 -26.59
N GLN A 145 -31.88 7.25 -25.41
CA GLN A 145 -30.93 6.21 -25.03
C GLN A 145 -31.10 4.96 -25.90
N ILE A 146 -32.34 4.55 -26.20
CA ILE A 146 -32.60 3.44 -27.13
C ILE A 146 -32.10 3.78 -28.53
N GLU A 147 -32.22 5.03 -28.98
CA GLU A 147 -31.68 5.49 -30.27
C GLU A 147 -30.15 5.56 -30.26
N GLU A 148 -29.51 5.99 -29.17
CA GLU A 148 -28.06 5.93 -28.98
C GLU A 148 -27.55 4.49 -28.91
N TYR A 149 -28.27 3.59 -28.23
CA TYR A 149 -27.94 2.17 -28.20
C TYR A 149 -28.18 1.52 -29.54
N LYS A 150 -29.24 1.87 -30.27
CA LYS A 150 -29.44 1.44 -31.65
C LYS A 150 -28.36 1.96 -32.57
N LYS A 151 -27.92 3.20 -32.41
CA LYS A 151 -26.80 3.78 -33.16
C LYS A 151 -25.48 3.10 -32.82
N LYS A 152 -25.21 2.81 -31.54
CA LYS A 152 -24.06 2.00 -31.11
C LYS A 152 -24.14 0.55 -31.60
N ILE A 153 -25.34 -0.01 -31.69
CA ILE A 153 -25.59 -1.34 -32.26
C ILE A 153 -25.42 -1.29 -33.78
N GLU A 154 -25.81 -0.22 -34.47
CA GLU A 154 -25.56 0.00 -35.90
C GLU A 154 -24.07 0.26 -36.17
N GLU A 155 -23.36 0.97 -35.29
CA GLU A 155 -21.91 1.17 -35.32
C GLU A 155 -21.16 -0.14 -35.04
N ASN A 156 -21.66 -1.00 -34.13
CA ASN A 156 -21.14 -2.36 -33.90
C ASN A 156 -21.59 -3.38 -34.96
N GLN A 157 -22.74 -3.19 -35.61
CA GLN A 157 -23.18 -3.96 -36.77
C GLN A 157 -22.43 -3.52 -38.04
N ASN A 158 -21.83 -2.33 -38.06
CA ASN A 158 -20.76 -1.96 -38.99
C ASN A 158 -19.41 -2.63 -38.68
N CYS A 159 -19.32 -3.45 -37.61
CA CYS A 159 -18.27 -4.45 -37.44
C CYS A 159 -18.69 -5.84 -37.99
N SER A 160 -19.97 -6.03 -38.35
CA SER A 160 -20.44 -7.18 -39.14
C SER A 160 -19.96 -7.10 -40.59
N SER A 161 -19.80 -5.91 -41.17
CA SER A 161 -19.15 -5.77 -42.47
C SER A 161 -17.69 -6.22 -42.40
N LYS A 162 -16.96 -5.93 -41.31
CA LYS A 162 -15.59 -6.43 -41.12
C LYS A 162 -15.54 -7.95 -40.91
N SER A 163 -16.50 -8.51 -40.18
CA SER A 163 -16.59 -9.96 -39.97
C SER A 163 -17.03 -10.70 -41.23
N SER A 164 -18.01 -10.19 -41.98
CA SER A 164 -18.44 -10.75 -43.26
C SER A 164 -17.40 -10.52 -44.36
N GLU A 165 -16.63 -9.43 -44.29
CA GLU A 165 -15.51 -9.15 -45.18
C GLU A 165 -14.31 -10.03 -44.85
N LEU A 166 -14.05 -10.33 -43.56
CA LEU A 166 -13.06 -11.33 -43.17
C LEU A 166 -13.51 -12.75 -43.49
N GLU A 167 -14.78 -13.10 -43.33
CA GLU A 167 -15.33 -14.39 -43.76
C GLU A 167 -15.36 -14.51 -45.28
N SER A 168 -15.68 -13.42 -46.00
CA SER A 168 -15.59 -13.37 -47.46
C SER A 168 -14.14 -13.47 -47.91
N GLN A 169 -13.20 -12.76 -47.28
CA GLN A 169 -11.77 -12.84 -47.59
C GLN A 169 -11.18 -14.20 -47.22
N LEU A 170 -11.64 -14.83 -46.14
CA LEU A 170 -11.22 -16.17 -45.74
C LEU A 170 -11.78 -17.22 -46.69
N ASN A 171 -13.07 -17.12 -47.07
CA ASN A 171 -13.67 -18.02 -48.05
C ASN A 171 -13.09 -17.81 -49.45
N GLU A 172 -12.73 -16.58 -49.81
CA GLU A 172 -12.04 -16.24 -51.06
C GLU A 172 -10.61 -16.75 -51.05
N ALA A 173 -9.87 -16.61 -49.93
CA ALA A 173 -8.54 -17.19 -49.75
C ALA A 173 -8.57 -18.72 -49.72
N LEU A 174 -9.61 -19.35 -49.15
CA LEU A 174 -9.80 -20.80 -49.19
C LEU A 174 -10.13 -21.28 -50.60
N LYS A 175 -10.98 -20.55 -51.33
CA LYS A 175 -11.29 -20.83 -52.73
C LYS A 175 -10.08 -20.63 -53.63
N ASP A 176 -9.25 -19.63 -53.35
CA ASP A 176 -8.00 -19.42 -54.07
C ASP A 176 -6.95 -20.47 -53.71
N LYS A 177 -6.89 -20.93 -52.45
CA LYS A 177 -6.09 -22.09 -52.05
C LYS A 177 -6.54 -23.36 -52.79
N GLU A 178 -7.83 -23.60 -52.91
CA GLU A 178 -8.36 -24.75 -53.67
C GLU A 178 -8.01 -24.62 -55.15
N LYS A 179 -8.16 -23.44 -55.76
CA LYS A 179 -7.70 -23.19 -57.13
C LYS A 179 -6.19 -23.38 -57.27
N PHE A 180 -5.38 -22.94 -56.31
CA PHE A 180 -3.93 -23.14 -56.35
C PHE A 180 -3.57 -24.62 -56.19
N LEU A 181 -4.28 -25.38 -55.36
CA LEU A 181 -4.10 -26.82 -55.24
C LEU A 181 -4.48 -27.55 -56.54
N GLU A 182 -5.60 -27.16 -57.16
CA GLU A 182 -6.02 -27.66 -58.46
C GLU A 182 -5.03 -27.27 -59.57
N GLN A 183 -4.49 -26.05 -59.54
CA GLN A 183 -3.41 -25.60 -60.43
C GLN A 183 -2.12 -26.38 -60.19
N ILE A 184 -1.75 -26.68 -58.94
CA ILE A 184 -0.57 -27.49 -58.62
C ILE A 184 -0.77 -28.93 -59.12
N GLU A 185 -1.96 -29.48 -58.99
CA GLU A 185 -2.28 -30.82 -59.48
C GLU A 185 -2.25 -30.85 -61.01
N ASN A 186 -2.82 -29.83 -61.67
CA ASN A 186 -2.73 -29.63 -63.11
C ASN A 186 -1.29 -29.42 -63.59
N ILE A 187 -0.46 -28.67 -62.87
CA ILE A 187 0.96 -28.48 -63.17
C ILE A 187 1.71 -29.80 -62.99
N LYS A 188 1.33 -30.65 -62.02
CA LYS A 188 1.95 -31.97 -61.84
C LYS A 188 1.59 -32.93 -62.98
N THR A 189 0.34 -32.93 -63.43
CA THR A 189 -0.07 -33.72 -64.61
C THR A 189 0.59 -33.18 -65.88
N GLU A 190 0.59 -31.86 -66.10
CA GLU A 190 1.30 -31.23 -67.22
C GLU A 190 2.80 -31.51 -67.18
N LYS A 191 3.42 -31.50 -65.99
CA LYS A 191 4.83 -31.87 -65.82
C LYS A 191 5.08 -33.33 -66.21
N SER A 192 4.22 -34.27 -65.78
CA SER A 192 4.31 -35.67 -66.17
C SER A 192 4.14 -35.85 -67.68
N GLU A 193 3.19 -35.12 -68.29
CA GLU A 193 3.00 -35.10 -69.74
C GLU A 193 4.20 -34.50 -70.48
N LEU A 194 4.80 -33.43 -69.95
CA LEU A 194 6.01 -32.83 -70.50
C LEU A 194 7.21 -33.75 -70.34
N GLU A 195 7.39 -34.44 -69.22
CA GLU A 195 8.44 -35.44 -69.02
C GLU A 195 8.31 -36.60 -70.03
N ASN A 196 7.08 -37.06 -70.28
CA ASN A 196 6.80 -38.05 -71.32
C ASN A 196 7.09 -37.51 -72.73
N LYS A 197 6.75 -36.25 -73.02
CA LYS A 197 7.08 -35.59 -74.30
C LYS A 197 8.57 -35.38 -74.47
N VAL A 198 9.30 -35.03 -73.40
CA VAL A 198 10.77 -34.91 -73.42
C VAL A 198 11.38 -36.27 -73.73
N SER A 199 10.95 -37.35 -73.09
CA SER A 199 11.43 -38.70 -73.41
C SER A 199 11.14 -39.11 -74.86
N PHE A 200 9.97 -38.73 -75.38
CA PHE A 200 9.63 -38.92 -76.79
C PHE A 200 10.52 -38.09 -77.73
N TYR A 201 10.82 -36.84 -77.39
CA TYR A 201 11.71 -36.00 -78.18
C TYR A 201 13.18 -36.45 -78.10
N GLU A 202 13.65 -36.93 -76.96
CA GLU A 202 14.97 -37.56 -76.83
C GLU A 202 15.10 -38.78 -77.75
N TYR A 203 14.03 -39.58 -77.87
CA TYR A 203 13.97 -40.67 -78.84
C TYR A 203 14.03 -40.17 -80.29
N GLN A 204 13.27 -39.12 -80.64
CA GLN A 204 13.32 -38.52 -81.98
C GLN A 204 14.67 -37.89 -82.32
N ILE A 205 15.34 -37.25 -81.35
CA ILE A 205 16.70 -36.70 -81.54
C ILE A 205 17.67 -37.84 -81.85
N LYS A 206 17.57 -38.96 -81.15
CA LYS A 206 18.41 -40.13 -81.43
C LYS A 206 18.15 -40.73 -82.81
N GLU A 207 16.88 -40.82 -83.23
CA GLU A 207 16.51 -41.24 -84.58
C GLU A 207 17.06 -40.26 -85.64
N PHE A 208 17.04 -38.96 -85.35
CA PHE A 208 17.62 -37.93 -86.22
C PHE A 208 19.15 -38.06 -86.34
N ASP A 209 19.86 -38.29 -85.24
CA ASP A 209 21.31 -38.51 -85.25
C ASP A 209 21.70 -39.74 -86.09
N GLU A 210 20.94 -40.83 -85.97
CA GLU A 210 21.09 -42.03 -86.80
C GLU A 210 20.81 -41.74 -88.29
N LEU A 211 19.79 -40.93 -88.59
CA LEU A 211 19.50 -40.46 -89.95
C LEU A 211 20.60 -39.54 -90.50
N GLN A 212 21.21 -38.70 -89.67
CA GLN A 212 22.31 -37.83 -90.07
C GLN A 212 23.58 -38.64 -90.34
N GLU A 213 23.89 -39.63 -89.51
CA GLU A 213 25.02 -40.53 -89.71
C GLU A 213 24.87 -41.37 -90.99
N THR A 214 23.65 -41.86 -91.28
CA THR A 214 23.36 -42.56 -92.54
C THR A 214 23.43 -41.62 -93.74
N ASN A 215 22.96 -40.37 -93.63
CA ASN A 215 23.08 -39.36 -94.67
C ASN A 215 24.56 -39.06 -95.00
N GLU A 216 25.42 -38.90 -93.99
CA GLU A 216 26.87 -38.73 -94.21
C GLU A 216 27.52 -39.97 -94.84
N LYS A 217 27.13 -41.19 -94.42
CA LYS A 217 27.59 -42.43 -95.08
C LYS A 217 27.20 -42.49 -96.55
N LEU A 218 25.96 -42.14 -96.88
CA LEU A 218 25.46 -42.10 -98.27
C LEU A 218 26.19 -41.02 -99.10
N LYS A 219 26.51 -39.85 -98.53
CA LYS A 219 27.34 -38.83 -99.21
C LYS A 219 28.74 -39.36 -99.53
N ILE A 220 29.36 -40.12 -98.63
CA ILE A 220 30.67 -40.75 -98.86
C ILE A 220 30.56 -41.82 -99.96
N GLU A 221 29.53 -42.64 -99.92
CA GLU A 221 29.29 -43.70 -100.92
C GLU A 221 29.02 -43.12 -102.31
N LEU A 222 28.27 -42.01 -102.41
CA LEU A 222 28.09 -41.24 -103.63
C LEU A 222 29.41 -40.70 -104.19
N LYS A 223 30.30 -40.17 -103.34
CA LYS A 223 31.64 -39.73 -103.76
C LYS A 223 32.49 -40.89 -104.27
N ASN A 224 32.41 -42.06 -103.63
CA ASN A 224 33.14 -43.26 -104.06
C ASN A 224 32.62 -43.80 -105.40
N SER A 225 31.29 -43.81 -105.58
CA SER A 225 30.64 -44.18 -106.84
C SER A 225 31.05 -43.22 -107.98
N ASP A 226 31.16 -41.92 -107.69
CA ASP A 226 31.66 -40.93 -108.66
C ASP A 226 33.10 -41.18 -109.07
N TYR A 227 33.96 -41.53 -108.11
CA TYR A 227 35.34 -41.92 -108.39
C TYR A 227 35.43 -43.20 -109.25
N GLU A 228 34.63 -44.23 -108.95
CA GLU A 228 34.58 -45.45 -109.77
C GLU A 228 34.06 -45.18 -111.19
N LYS A 229 33.03 -44.32 -111.31
CA LYS A 229 32.49 -43.90 -112.60
C LYS A 229 33.57 -43.21 -113.43
N GLU A 230 34.33 -42.27 -112.86
CA GLU A 230 35.44 -41.60 -113.56
C GLU A 230 36.50 -42.61 -114.01
N LYS A 231 36.86 -43.57 -113.15
CA LYS A 231 37.81 -44.64 -113.46
C LYS A 231 37.33 -45.54 -114.61
N LEU A 232 36.05 -45.95 -114.59
CA LEU A 232 35.45 -46.75 -115.66
C LEU A 232 35.33 -45.95 -116.95
N GLN A 233 34.99 -44.66 -116.88
CA GLN A 233 34.93 -43.78 -118.04
C GLN A 233 36.30 -43.60 -118.68
N PHE A 234 37.36 -43.48 -117.88
CA PHE A 234 38.74 -43.48 -118.36
C PHE A 234 39.08 -44.79 -119.09
N LEU A 235 38.74 -45.94 -118.51
CA LEU A 235 38.98 -47.26 -119.11
C LEU A 235 38.21 -47.45 -120.43
N ILE A 236 36.96 -46.99 -120.49
CA ILE A 236 36.15 -46.99 -121.72
C ILE A 236 36.82 -46.12 -122.78
N ASN A 237 37.32 -44.94 -122.43
CA ASN A 237 38.01 -44.07 -123.39
C ASN A 237 39.32 -44.70 -123.91
N GLU A 238 40.10 -45.37 -123.05
CA GLU A 238 41.29 -46.13 -123.47
C GLU A 238 40.93 -47.28 -124.42
N LEU A 239 39.91 -48.06 -124.09
CA LEU A 239 39.43 -49.17 -124.93
C LEU A 239 38.83 -48.66 -126.25
N GLN A 240 38.17 -47.50 -126.28
CA GLN A 240 37.69 -46.86 -127.50
C GLN A 240 38.84 -46.36 -128.38
N ASN A 241 39.89 -45.78 -127.81
CA ASN A 241 41.10 -45.41 -128.55
C ASN A 241 41.79 -46.64 -129.13
N PHE A 242 41.87 -47.74 -128.37
CA PHE A 242 42.37 -49.02 -128.86
C PHE A 242 41.47 -49.60 -129.96
N LYS A 243 40.15 -49.53 -129.82
CA LYS A 243 39.20 -49.94 -130.85
C LYS A 243 39.37 -49.14 -132.14
N ALA A 244 39.53 -47.81 -132.05
CA ALA A 244 39.78 -46.95 -133.20
C ALA A 244 41.14 -47.24 -133.86
N GLN A 245 42.19 -47.54 -133.07
CA GLN A 245 43.49 -47.99 -133.60
C GLN A 245 43.39 -49.37 -134.28
N ALA A 246 42.62 -50.29 -133.71
CA ALA A 246 42.41 -51.63 -134.28
C ALA A 246 41.56 -51.58 -135.56
N GLU A 247 40.53 -50.74 -135.61
CA GLU A 247 39.72 -50.48 -136.82
C GLU A 247 40.54 -49.78 -137.93
N ALA A 248 41.54 -48.97 -137.56
CA ALA A 248 42.51 -48.41 -138.51
C ALA A 248 43.51 -49.47 -139.03
N MET A 249 43.89 -50.45 -138.21
CA MET A 249 44.76 -51.58 -138.58
C MET A 249 44.04 -52.67 -139.39
N ALA A 250 42.73 -52.86 -139.20
CA ALA A 250 41.91 -53.84 -139.95
C ALA A 250 41.77 -53.55 -141.46
N LYS A 251 42.40 -52.50 -141.99
CA LYS A 251 42.54 -52.23 -143.43
C LYS A 251 43.78 -52.89 -144.07
N CYS A 252 44.60 -53.61 -143.30
CA CYS A 252 45.75 -54.38 -143.80
C CYS A 252 45.74 -55.81 -143.21
N ASP A 253 45.35 -56.78 -144.04
CA ASP A 253 45.48 -58.25 -144.01
C ASP A 253 45.69 -59.09 -142.72
N GLU A 254 44.99 -60.24 -142.75
CA GLU A 254 45.17 -61.55 -142.09
C GLU A 254 44.76 -61.79 -140.61
N GLU A 255 43.57 -62.40 -140.47
CA GLU A 255 43.05 -63.49 -139.59
C GLU A 255 43.50 -63.73 -138.13
N ALA A 256 44.58 -63.15 -137.60
CA ALA A 256 44.95 -63.33 -136.18
C ALA A 256 44.39 -62.23 -135.26
N GLY A 257 44.07 -61.04 -135.80
CA GLY A 257 43.57 -59.90 -135.03
C GLY A 257 42.11 -60.02 -134.57
N ASN A 258 41.30 -60.89 -135.21
CA ASN A 258 39.85 -60.89 -135.04
C ASN A 258 39.37 -61.53 -133.72
N SER A 259 40.10 -62.50 -133.17
CA SER A 259 39.71 -63.19 -131.93
C SER A 259 40.02 -62.37 -130.66
N GLN A 260 41.14 -61.62 -130.65
CA GLN A 260 41.46 -60.67 -129.57
C GLN A 260 40.55 -59.43 -129.59
N LEU A 261 40.12 -58.99 -130.77
CA LEU A 261 39.15 -57.90 -130.94
C LEU A 261 37.77 -58.26 -130.38
N LEU A 262 37.26 -59.47 -130.68
CA LEU A 262 35.98 -59.95 -130.15
C LEU A 262 35.97 -60.09 -128.63
N ALA A 263 37.05 -60.61 -128.03
CA ALA A 263 37.19 -60.71 -126.57
C ALA A 263 37.16 -59.32 -125.90
N LYS A 264 37.90 -58.34 -126.45
CA LYS A 264 37.93 -56.98 -125.90
C LYS A 264 36.65 -56.18 -126.16
N ILE A 265 35.93 -56.42 -127.26
CA ILE A 265 34.60 -55.85 -127.48
C ILE A 265 33.62 -56.38 -126.43
N SER A 266 33.70 -57.67 -126.10
CA SER A 266 32.89 -58.27 -125.02
C SER A 266 33.23 -57.66 -123.65
N GLU A 267 34.51 -57.41 -123.35
CA GLU A 267 34.93 -56.68 -122.14
C GLU A 267 34.42 -55.22 -122.12
N LEU A 268 34.41 -54.55 -123.27
CA LEU A 268 33.87 -53.19 -123.40
C LEU A 268 32.35 -53.14 -123.20
N GLU A 269 31.62 -54.12 -123.72
CA GLU A 269 30.18 -54.23 -123.49
C GLU A 269 29.85 -54.58 -122.03
N ALA A 270 30.64 -55.46 -121.41
CA ALA A 270 30.49 -55.79 -120.00
C ALA A 270 30.79 -54.58 -119.08
N THR A 271 31.83 -53.79 -119.38
CA THR A 271 32.15 -52.57 -118.62
C THR A 271 31.13 -51.45 -118.84
N LYS A 272 30.60 -51.30 -120.06
CA LYS A 272 29.52 -50.35 -120.35
C LYS A 272 28.21 -50.72 -119.67
N SER A 273 27.88 -52.01 -119.58
CA SER A 273 26.74 -52.50 -118.81
C SER A 273 26.90 -52.18 -117.32
N LYS A 274 28.07 -52.45 -116.73
CA LYS A 274 28.37 -52.10 -115.33
C LYS A 274 28.25 -50.59 -115.06
N LEU A 275 28.76 -49.75 -115.96
CA LEU A 275 28.62 -48.29 -115.84
C LEU A 275 27.16 -47.84 -115.84
N SER A 276 26.31 -48.47 -116.65
CA SER A 276 24.88 -48.18 -116.69
C SER A 276 24.17 -48.55 -115.39
N THR A 277 24.55 -49.68 -114.77
CA THR A 277 24.00 -50.10 -113.47
C THR A 277 24.40 -49.14 -112.35
N ILE A 278 25.69 -48.76 -112.28
CA ILE A 278 26.19 -47.79 -111.30
C ILE A 278 25.51 -46.42 -111.46
N GLN A 279 25.20 -46.01 -112.70
CA GLN A 279 24.50 -44.74 -112.95
C GLN A 279 23.04 -44.77 -112.46
N LEU A 280 22.36 -45.92 -112.55
CA LEU A 280 21.01 -46.09 -112.01
C LEU A 280 21.02 -46.05 -110.49
N GLU A 281 21.92 -46.81 -109.85
CA GLU A 281 22.12 -46.80 -108.39
C GLU A 281 22.47 -45.39 -107.87
N LYS A 282 23.33 -44.65 -108.59
CA LYS A 282 23.64 -43.25 -108.27
C LYS A 282 22.39 -42.35 -108.26
N ASN A 283 21.50 -42.52 -109.24
CA ASN A 283 20.30 -41.69 -109.33
C ASN A 283 19.30 -42.02 -108.21
N GLU A 284 19.17 -43.29 -107.84
CA GLU A 284 18.36 -43.70 -106.69
C GLU A 284 18.92 -43.15 -105.37
N LEU A 285 20.24 -43.25 -105.18
CA LEU A 285 20.93 -42.66 -104.00
C LEU A 285 20.76 -41.13 -103.94
N ARG A 286 20.73 -40.44 -105.09
CA ARG A 286 20.50 -39.00 -105.13
C ARG A 286 19.07 -38.62 -104.76
N LEU A 287 18.08 -39.42 -105.16
CA LEU A 287 16.68 -39.22 -104.78
C LEU A 287 16.46 -39.44 -103.28
N THR A 288 17.06 -40.48 -102.70
CA THR A 288 16.98 -40.72 -101.25
C THR A 288 17.69 -39.63 -100.46
N LEU A 289 18.84 -39.13 -100.94
CA LEU A 289 19.57 -38.02 -100.32
C LEU A 289 18.73 -36.74 -100.27
N ASN A 290 18.10 -36.35 -101.38
CA ASN A 290 17.25 -35.16 -101.41
C ASN A 290 16.06 -35.29 -100.46
N THR A 291 15.43 -36.48 -100.41
CA THR A 291 14.30 -36.75 -99.51
C THR A 291 14.71 -36.67 -98.04
N LEU A 292 15.93 -37.11 -97.69
CA LEU A 292 16.48 -36.97 -96.34
C LEU A 292 16.80 -35.52 -96.00
N GLN A 293 17.34 -34.73 -96.94
CA GLN A 293 17.62 -33.32 -96.72
C GLN A 293 16.36 -32.50 -96.42
N GLU A 294 15.26 -32.74 -97.14
CA GLU A 294 13.97 -32.09 -96.84
C GLU A 294 13.44 -32.46 -95.45
N LYS A 295 13.59 -33.72 -95.03
CA LYS A 295 13.23 -34.14 -93.66
C LYS A 295 14.09 -33.46 -92.60
N VAL A 296 15.39 -33.32 -92.86
CA VAL A 296 16.32 -32.68 -91.93
C VAL A 296 15.96 -31.21 -91.72
N GLN A 297 15.72 -30.47 -92.81
CA GLN A 297 15.36 -29.06 -92.73
C GLN A 297 14.07 -28.82 -91.95
N LYS A 298 13.08 -29.71 -92.10
CA LYS A 298 11.82 -29.62 -91.37
C LYS A 298 11.97 -29.86 -89.87
N ILE A 299 12.89 -30.75 -89.48
CA ILE A 299 13.21 -31.01 -88.07
C ILE A 299 13.97 -29.83 -87.45
N GLU A 300 14.86 -29.19 -88.20
CA GLU A 300 15.57 -27.98 -87.74
C GLU A 300 14.60 -26.82 -87.45
N GLU A 301 13.60 -26.61 -88.33
CA GLU A 301 12.55 -25.60 -88.10
C GLU A 301 11.69 -25.91 -86.86
N GLU A 302 11.34 -27.19 -86.63
CA GLU A 302 10.59 -27.62 -85.45
C GLU A 302 11.39 -27.47 -84.15
N ASN A 303 12.71 -27.70 -84.18
CA ASN A 303 13.56 -27.51 -83.01
C ASN A 303 13.71 -26.03 -82.65
N HIS A 304 13.83 -25.14 -83.64
CA HIS A 304 13.95 -23.71 -83.36
C HIS A 304 12.70 -23.16 -82.65
N GLN A 305 11.50 -23.62 -83.03
CA GLN A 305 10.26 -23.28 -82.31
C GLN A 305 10.18 -23.85 -80.90
N LYS A 306 10.84 -24.99 -80.63
CA LYS A 306 10.88 -25.57 -79.28
C LYS A 306 11.82 -24.79 -78.37
N ASP A 307 12.97 -24.35 -78.88
CA ASP A 307 13.93 -23.53 -78.13
C ASP A 307 13.28 -22.22 -77.65
N GLU A 308 12.50 -21.54 -78.51
CA GLU A 308 11.75 -20.34 -78.10
C GLU A 308 10.75 -20.62 -76.95
N LYS A 309 10.16 -21.82 -76.89
CA LYS A 309 9.25 -22.20 -75.79
C LYS A 309 10.01 -22.54 -74.50
N ILE A 310 11.22 -23.08 -74.62
CA ILE A 310 12.08 -23.36 -73.47
C ILE A 310 12.48 -22.02 -72.81
N ASP A 311 12.90 -21.03 -73.59
CA ASP A 311 13.26 -19.70 -73.09
C ASP A 311 12.09 -19.04 -72.34
N GLN A 312 10.87 -19.15 -72.86
CA GLN A 312 9.67 -18.64 -72.18
C GLN A 312 9.39 -19.36 -70.86
N SER A 313 9.64 -20.68 -70.80
CA SER A 313 9.44 -21.50 -69.60
C SER A 313 10.47 -21.17 -68.52
N GLU A 314 11.72 -20.90 -68.90
CA GLU A 314 12.78 -20.49 -67.97
C GLU A 314 12.48 -19.17 -67.27
N ILE A 315 11.97 -18.18 -68.01
CA ILE A 315 11.52 -16.89 -67.43
C ILE A 315 10.44 -17.12 -66.36
N LEU A 316 9.49 -18.02 -66.63
CA LEU A 316 8.41 -18.35 -65.68
C LEU A 316 8.95 -19.01 -64.41
N ILE A 317 9.88 -19.96 -64.55
CA ILE A 317 10.56 -20.62 -63.42
C ILE A 317 11.30 -19.60 -62.54
N GLN A 318 11.91 -18.59 -63.16
CA GLN A 318 12.64 -17.55 -62.43
C GLN A 318 11.72 -16.68 -61.58
N ASN A 319 10.54 -16.34 -62.09
CA ASN A 319 9.52 -15.62 -61.35
C ASN A 319 9.02 -16.44 -60.13
N PHE A 320 8.76 -17.74 -60.31
CA PHE A 320 8.35 -18.59 -59.19
C PHE A 320 9.45 -18.73 -58.12
N LYS A 321 10.72 -18.79 -58.50
CA LYS A 321 11.83 -18.79 -57.53
C LYS A 321 11.84 -17.52 -56.68
N GLN A 322 11.59 -16.36 -57.28
CA GLN A 322 11.51 -15.09 -56.58
C GLN A 322 10.35 -15.07 -55.56
N GLU A 323 9.19 -15.61 -55.95
CA GLU A 323 8.00 -15.69 -55.09
C GLU A 323 8.19 -16.63 -53.90
N ILE A 324 8.84 -17.79 -54.12
CA ILE A 324 9.21 -18.71 -53.04
C ILE A 324 10.15 -18.03 -52.03
N GLU A 325 11.12 -17.25 -52.48
CA GLU A 325 12.04 -16.53 -51.58
C GLU A 325 11.32 -15.45 -50.76
N ASN A 326 10.36 -14.74 -51.36
CA ASN A 326 9.51 -13.78 -50.64
C ASN A 326 8.67 -14.47 -49.56
N LEU A 327 8.05 -15.61 -49.87
CA LEU A 327 7.27 -16.40 -48.91
C LEU A 327 8.15 -16.90 -47.75
N LYS A 328 9.36 -17.37 -48.05
CA LYS A 328 10.33 -17.83 -47.05
C LYS A 328 10.70 -16.73 -46.05
N ASN A 329 10.95 -15.51 -46.55
CA ASN A 329 11.21 -14.35 -45.69
C ASN A 329 10.00 -13.99 -44.80
N HIS A 330 8.79 -14.08 -45.36
CA HIS A 330 7.56 -13.85 -44.59
C HIS A 330 7.38 -14.89 -43.46
N THR A 331 7.59 -16.17 -43.75
CA THR A 331 7.54 -17.24 -42.73
C THR A 331 8.58 -17.05 -41.62
N GLN A 332 9.78 -16.59 -41.97
CA GLN A 332 10.83 -16.33 -40.99
C GLN A 332 10.49 -15.17 -40.05
N ASN A 333 9.78 -14.14 -40.54
CA ASN A 333 9.30 -13.04 -39.70
C ASN A 333 8.18 -13.50 -38.76
N LEU A 334 7.23 -14.31 -39.24
CA LEU A 334 6.18 -14.90 -38.39
C LEU A 334 6.76 -15.79 -37.28
N LEU A 335 7.84 -16.52 -37.56
CA LEU A 335 8.56 -17.31 -36.55
C LEU A 335 9.17 -16.44 -35.44
N LYS A 336 9.76 -15.29 -35.79
CA LYS A 336 10.28 -14.34 -34.79
C LYS A 336 9.17 -13.74 -33.93
N GLU A 337 8.04 -13.41 -34.54
CA GLU A 337 6.88 -12.86 -33.84
C GLU A 337 6.27 -13.87 -32.87
N THR A 338 6.12 -15.14 -33.28
CA THR A 338 5.66 -16.22 -32.39
C THR A 338 6.63 -16.50 -31.24
N GLU A 339 7.94 -16.39 -31.46
CA GLU A 339 8.94 -16.50 -30.39
C GLU A 339 8.85 -15.33 -29.39
N THR A 340 8.56 -14.12 -29.88
CA THR A 340 8.36 -12.94 -29.03
C THR A 340 7.12 -13.13 -28.14
N ILE A 341 5.99 -13.54 -28.73
CA ILE A 341 4.74 -13.85 -27.99
C ILE A 341 4.96 -14.97 -26.96
N ARG A 342 5.80 -15.96 -27.27
CA ARG A 342 6.14 -17.05 -26.34
C ARG A 342 6.88 -16.52 -25.11
N ASN A 343 7.83 -15.60 -25.30
CA ASN A 343 8.59 -15.01 -24.21
C ASN A 343 7.71 -14.10 -23.34
N GLU A 344 6.84 -13.30 -23.95
CA GLU A 344 5.85 -12.48 -23.23
C GLU A 344 4.92 -13.35 -22.37
N ASN A 345 4.42 -14.47 -22.90
CA ASN A 345 3.60 -15.41 -22.14
C ASN A 345 4.34 -16.06 -20.96
N GLN A 346 5.64 -16.33 -21.10
CA GLN A 346 6.45 -16.83 -19.99
C GLN A 346 6.63 -15.76 -18.90
N ALA A 347 6.84 -14.49 -19.28
CA ALA A 347 6.94 -13.38 -18.34
C ALA A 347 5.62 -13.19 -17.57
N VAL A 348 4.47 -13.19 -18.26
CA VAL A 348 3.14 -13.11 -17.62
C VAL A 348 2.91 -14.29 -16.67
N LYS A 349 3.38 -15.49 -17.02
CA LYS A 349 3.25 -16.67 -16.15
C LYS A 349 4.10 -16.54 -14.88
N ALA A 350 5.32 -15.99 -14.99
CA ALA A 350 6.15 -15.71 -13.82
C ALA A 350 5.49 -14.65 -12.93
N GLU A 351 4.98 -13.57 -13.52
CA GLU A 351 4.28 -12.49 -12.81
C GLU A 351 3.05 -13.00 -12.05
N LYS A 352 2.29 -13.93 -12.65
CA LYS A 352 1.15 -14.60 -12.01
C LYS A 352 1.55 -15.42 -10.77
N GLU A 353 2.69 -16.11 -10.78
CA GLU A 353 3.16 -16.87 -9.61
C GLU A 353 3.66 -15.94 -8.48
N THR A 354 4.29 -14.81 -8.82
CA THR A 354 4.60 -13.75 -7.84
C THR A 354 3.33 -13.15 -7.22
N MET A 355 2.31 -12.82 -8.01
CA MET A 355 1.03 -12.34 -7.48
C MET A 355 0.34 -13.37 -6.59
N LYS A 356 0.46 -14.67 -6.91
CA LYS A 356 -0.09 -15.76 -6.08
C LYS A 356 0.61 -15.87 -4.73
N THR A 357 1.93 -15.72 -4.70
CA THR A 357 2.70 -15.72 -3.45
C THR A 357 2.40 -14.49 -2.61
N GLU A 358 2.26 -13.32 -3.23
CA GLU A 358 1.88 -12.08 -2.55
C GLU A 358 0.45 -12.14 -1.96
N ASN A 359 -0.52 -12.68 -2.71
CA ASN A 359 -1.87 -12.93 -2.20
C ASN A 359 -1.90 -13.90 -1.00
N ASN A 360 -1.07 -14.95 -1.02
CA ASN A 360 -0.95 -15.85 0.11
C ASN A 360 -0.38 -15.14 1.34
N ASN A 361 0.61 -14.26 1.17
CA ASN A 361 1.16 -13.46 2.26
C ASN A 361 0.11 -12.50 2.83
N ILE A 362 -0.66 -11.81 1.98
CA ILE A 362 -1.77 -10.94 2.40
C ILE A 362 -2.85 -11.76 3.13
N SER A 363 -3.13 -12.99 2.71
CA SER A 363 -4.07 -13.88 3.41
C SER A 363 -3.59 -14.22 4.82
N ILE A 364 -2.31 -14.56 4.98
CA ILE A 364 -1.68 -14.82 6.29
C ILE A 364 -1.72 -13.56 7.17
N GLU A 365 -1.41 -12.39 6.60
CA GLU A 365 -1.42 -11.13 7.33
C GLU A 365 -2.84 -10.73 7.77
N ASN A 366 -3.85 -10.92 6.92
CA ASN A 366 -5.25 -10.70 7.27
C ASN A 366 -5.71 -11.65 8.40
N GLU A 367 -5.25 -12.90 8.40
CA GLU A 367 -5.54 -13.85 9.47
C GLU A 367 -4.89 -13.42 10.79
N ASN A 368 -3.65 -12.93 10.75
CA ASN A 368 -2.97 -12.37 11.91
C ASN A 368 -3.70 -11.12 12.45
N ILE A 369 -4.13 -10.21 11.58
CA ILE A 369 -4.92 -9.03 11.97
C ILE A 369 -6.24 -9.46 12.61
N ARG A 370 -6.94 -10.44 12.02
CA ARG A 370 -8.20 -10.97 12.56
C ARG A 370 -8.00 -11.56 13.96
N ASN A 371 -6.92 -12.30 14.18
CA ASN A 371 -6.55 -12.82 15.49
C ASN A 371 -6.27 -11.69 16.50
N HIS A 372 -5.53 -10.65 16.10
CA HIS A 372 -5.24 -9.51 16.96
C HIS A 372 -6.51 -8.71 17.33
N VAL A 373 -7.41 -8.51 16.37
CA VAL A 373 -8.72 -7.87 16.60
C VAL A 373 -9.56 -8.67 17.58
N ASN A 374 -9.55 -10.00 17.48
CA ASN A 374 -10.28 -10.87 18.42
C ASN A 374 -9.73 -10.76 19.85
N GLU A 375 -8.40 -10.73 20.01
CA GLU A 375 -7.77 -10.49 21.32
C GLU A 375 -8.12 -9.12 21.90
N LEU A 376 -8.09 -8.07 21.07
CA LEU A 376 -8.49 -6.72 21.47
C LEU A 376 -9.96 -6.68 21.91
N ASN A 377 -10.86 -7.29 21.14
CA ASN A 377 -12.27 -7.37 21.48
C ASN A 377 -12.49 -8.12 22.81
N GLN A 378 -11.72 -9.17 23.07
CA GLN A 378 -11.77 -9.89 24.35
C GLN A 378 -11.31 -8.99 25.52
N LYS A 379 -10.22 -8.24 25.35
CA LYS A 379 -9.72 -7.27 26.35
C LYS A 379 -10.72 -6.14 26.60
N VAL A 380 -11.35 -5.61 25.55
CA VAL A 380 -12.41 -4.59 25.65
C VAL A 380 -13.60 -5.14 26.44
N LYS A 381 -14.03 -6.38 26.16
CA LYS A 381 -15.11 -7.04 26.90
C LYS A 381 -14.78 -7.20 28.39
N GLN A 382 -13.59 -7.69 28.72
CA GLN A 382 -13.13 -7.80 30.11
C GLN A 382 -13.12 -6.44 30.83
N THR A 383 -12.68 -5.39 30.15
CA THR A 383 -12.64 -4.03 30.70
C THR A 383 -14.05 -3.49 30.94
N LEU A 384 -14.98 -3.75 30.02
CA LEU A 384 -16.39 -3.35 30.15
C LEU A 384 -17.06 -4.06 31.34
N ASP A 385 -16.78 -5.35 31.54
CA ASP A 385 -17.31 -6.12 32.67
C ASP A 385 -16.77 -5.57 34.01
N MET A 386 -15.49 -5.23 34.09
CA MET A 386 -14.90 -4.57 35.26
C MET A 386 -15.52 -3.19 35.54
N LEU A 387 -15.78 -2.40 34.50
CA LEU A 387 -16.40 -1.09 34.63
C LEU A 387 -17.85 -1.20 35.15
N ASN A 388 -18.61 -2.16 34.62
CA ASN A 388 -19.95 -2.45 35.09
C ASN A 388 -19.96 -2.89 36.56
N GLN A 389 -19.00 -3.70 36.98
CA GLN A 389 -18.86 -4.10 38.38
C GLN A 389 -18.57 -2.91 39.30
N LYS A 390 -17.65 -2.01 38.91
CA LYS A 390 -17.39 -0.77 39.66
C LYS A 390 -18.60 0.16 39.71
N ASN A 391 -19.39 0.22 38.64
CA ASN A 391 -20.59 1.04 38.61
C ASN A 391 -21.63 0.55 39.64
N VAL A 392 -21.79 -0.77 39.78
CA VAL A 392 -22.64 -1.37 40.81
C VAL A 392 -22.14 -1.08 42.23
N GLU A 393 -20.82 -1.07 42.45
CA GLU A 393 -20.23 -0.66 43.74
C GLU A 393 -20.48 0.82 44.07
N CYS A 394 -20.37 1.72 43.09
CA CYS A 394 -20.68 3.13 43.27
C CYS A 394 -22.16 3.35 43.63
N GLN A 395 -23.08 2.66 42.95
CA GLN A 395 -24.51 2.75 43.24
C GLN A 395 -24.84 2.32 44.68
N LYS A 396 -24.20 1.24 45.18
CA LYS A 396 -24.35 0.83 46.59
C LYS A 396 -23.82 1.87 47.58
N LYS A 397 -22.68 2.52 47.26
CA LYS A 397 -22.14 3.61 48.10
C LYS A 397 -23.07 4.83 48.14
N ASP A 398 -23.71 5.17 47.02
CA ASP A 398 -24.68 6.26 46.97
C ASP A 398 -25.94 5.95 47.81
N GLU A 399 -26.41 4.69 47.80
CA GLU A 399 -27.49 4.22 48.68
C GLU A 399 -27.12 4.31 50.17
N ASP A 400 -25.88 3.99 50.54
CA ASP A 400 -25.43 4.10 51.92
C ASP A 400 -25.24 5.57 52.36
N LEU A 401 -24.71 6.43 51.48
CA LEU A 401 -24.63 7.87 51.71
C LEU A 401 -26.00 8.53 51.89
N THR A 402 -27.04 8.04 51.20
CA THR A 402 -28.41 8.53 51.39
C THR A 402 -29.00 8.10 52.73
N LYS A 403 -28.67 6.91 53.23
CA LYS A 403 -29.03 6.48 54.60
C LYS A 403 -28.34 7.34 55.65
N ASP A 404 -27.05 7.62 55.47
CA ASP A 404 -26.27 8.46 56.40
C ASP A 404 -26.79 9.90 56.44
N LYS A 405 -27.15 10.48 55.28
CA LYS A 405 -27.79 11.81 55.23
C LYS A 405 -29.10 11.86 56.02
N LYS A 406 -29.93 10.82 55.92
CA LYS A 406 -31.19 10.73 56.67
C LYS A 406 -30.94 10.63 58.18
N LEU A 407 -29.92 9.86 58.58
CA LEU A 407 -29.53 9.77 59.99
C LEU A 407 -29.01 11.11 60.54
N ILE A 408 -28.23 11.85 59.74
CA ILE A 408 -27.76 13.20 60.10
C ILE A 408 -28.94 14.15 60.29
N GLU A 409 -29.93 14.11 59.39
CA GLU A 409 -31.15 14.92 59.48
C GLU A 409 -31.94 14.59 60.77
N ASP A 410 -32.11 13.31 61.10
CA ASP A 410 -32.76 12.86 62.33
C ASP A 410 -32.01 13.34 63.58
N LEU A 411 -30.67 13.30 63.57
CA LEU A 411 -29.84 13.79 64.67
C LEU A 411 -29.91 15.32 64.80
N GLN A 412 -29.93 16.06 63.69
CA GLN A 412 -30.10 17.52 63.69
C GLN A 412 -31.45 17.92 64.28
N ASN A 413 -32.52 17.22 63.90
CA ASN A 413 -33.85 17.42 64.48
C ASN A 413 -33.86 17.16 66.00
N LYS A 414 -33.15 16.12 66.46
CA LYS A 414 -33.03 15.80 67.89
C LYS A 414 -32.22 16.86 68.67
N ILE A 415 -31.15 17.39 68.08
CA ILE A 415 -30.36 18.49 68.67
C ILE A 415 -31.22 19.75 68.79
N SER A 416 -32.02 20.09 67.76
CA SER A 416 -32.94 21.22 67.80
C SER A 416 -33.96 21.10 68.94
N LEU A 417 -34.54 19.91 69.13
CA LEU A 417 -35.46 19.64 70.22
C LEU A 417 -34.79 19.78 71.60
N LEU A 418 -33.59 19.23 71.77
CA LEU A 418 -32.82 19.32 73.01
C LEU A 418 -32.45 20.77 73.35
N ASN A 419 -32.04 21.58 72.36
CA ASN A 419 -31.75 23.00 72.57
C ASN A 419 -32.99 23.78 73.01
N THR A 420 -34.16 23.45 72.44
CA THR A 420 -35.44 24.07 72.85
C THR A 420 -35.78 23.71 74.31
N GLN A 421 -35.54 22.47 74.72
CA GLN A 421 -35.72 22.03 76.10
C GLN A 421 -34.73 22.67 77.08
N LEU A 422 -33.48 22.84 76.66
CA LEU A 422 -32.46 23.51 77.46
C LEU A 422 -32.84 24.98 77.69
N LEU A 423 -33.27 25.68 76.64
CA LEU A 423 -33.72 27.06 76.73
C LEU A 423 -34.92 27.20 77.69
N GLN A 424 -35.88 26.27 77.63
CA GLN A 424 -36.99 26.24 78.58
C GLN A 424 -36.50 26.06 80.02
N LYS A 425 -35.55 25.14 80.24
CA LYS A 425 -34.98 24.90 81.58
C LYS A 425 -34.19 26.09 82.10
N GLU A 426 -33.46 26.80 81.25
CA GLU A 426 -32.78 28.05 81.60
C GLU A 426 -33.80 29.14 82.00
N THR A 427 -34.94 29.18 81.31
CA THR A 427 -36.04 30.11 81.64
C THR A 427 -36.64 29.77 83.01
N ASP A 428 -36.94 28.49 83.26
CA ASP A 428 -37.45 28.01 84.56
C ASP A 428 -36.45 28.33 85.71
N LEU A 429 -35.14 28.19 85.46
CA LEU A 429 -34.06 28.49 86.42
C LEU A 429 -33.98 29.99 86.73
N SER A 430 -34.14 30.84 85.71
CA SER A 430 -34.19 32.30 85.88
C SER A 430 -35.36 32.73 86.77
N ASP A 431 -36.53 32.10 86.63
CA ASP A 431 -37.69 32.39 87.47
C ASP A 431 -37.48 31.91 88.92
N LEU A 432 -36.85 30.74 89.11
CA LEU A 432 -36.45 30.23 90.44
C LEU A 432 -35.42 31.14 91.14
N VAL A 433 -34.50 31.75 90.39
CA VAL A 433 -33.52 32.71 90.92
C VAL A 433 -34.22 34.02 91.37
N LYS A 434 -35.25 34.45 90.66
CA LYS A 434 -36.11 35.58 91.10
C LYS A 434 -36.85 35.26 92.40
N ASP A 435 -37.36 34.05 92.56
CA ASP A 435 -38.04 33.63 93.80
C ASP A 435 -37.06 33.50 94.98
N SER A 436 -35.83 33.04 94.74
CA SER A 436 -34.75 33.03 95.74
C SER A 436 -34.33 34.44 96.20
N SER A 437 -34.32 35.41 95.27
CA SER A 437 -34.08 36.83 95.58
C SER A 437 -35.16 37.41 96.51
N ASN A 438 -36.43 37.03 96.31
CA ASN A 438 -37.54 37.46 97.18
C ASN A 438 -37.45 36.83 98.59
N MET A 439 -36.93 35.61 98.71
CA MET A 439 -36.71 34.94 100.01
C MET A 439 -35.55 35.54 100.82
N THR A 440 -34.52 36.02 100.11
CA THR A 440 -33.37 36.74 100.70
C THR A 440 -33.78 38.11 101.29
N GLN A 441 -34.80 38.75 100.71
CA GLN A 441 -35.37 40.01 101.19
C GLN A 441 -36.16 39.84 102.52
N ASN A 442 -36.66 38.64 102.82
CA ASN A 442 -37.36 38.32 104.07
C ASN A 442 -36.41 38.02 105.25
N LEU A 443 -35.17 37.59 104.99
CA LEU A 443 -34.13 37.42 106.03
C LEU A 443 -33.54 38.76 106.53
N SER A 444 -33.69 39.84 105.76
CA SER A 444 -33.24 41.19 106.09
C SER A 444 -34.02 41.84 107.25
N GLN A 445 -35.27 41.45 107.48
CA GLN A 445 -36.09 41.96 108.59
C GLN A 445 -35.80 41.29 109.94
N MET A 446 -35.09 40.16 109.95
CA MET A 446 -34.79 39.37 111.16
C MET A 446 -33.48 39.78 111.86
N ASN A 447 -32.62 40.58 111.20
CA ASN A 447 -31.30 41.00 111.72
C ASN A 447 -31.30 42.31 112.53
N GLN A 448 -32.47 42.90 112.84
CA GLN A 448 -32.58 44.15 113.63
C GLN A 448 -32.31 43.99 115.14
N VAL A 449 -32.08 42.78 115.67
CA VAL A 449 -31.82 42.53 117.11
C VAL A 449 -30.33 42.30 117.44
N ILE A 450 -29.44 42.21 116.43
CA ILE A 450 -28.00 41.95 116.63
C ILE A 450 -27.15 43.25 116.72
N MET A 451 -27.80 44.43 116.77
CA MET A 451 -27.13 45.74 116.70
C MET A 451 -26.38 46.20 117.97
N GLU A 452 -26.51 45.55 119.12
CA GLU A 452 -25.92 46.06 120.38
C GLU A 452 -24.52 45.49 120.71
N LEU A 453 -24.06 44.41 120.04
CA LEU A 453 -22.74 43.79 120.29
C LEU A 453 -21.66 44.09 119.22
N GLN A 454 -22.01 44.74 118.10
CA GLN A 454 -21.08 45.02 116.98
C GLN A 454 -20.31 46.36 117.09
N LYS A 455 -20.51 47.14 118.16
CA LYS A 455 -19.86 48.45 118.33
C LYS A 455 -18.38 48.38 118.72
N GLN A 456 -17.86 47.22 119.15
CA GLN A 456 -16.44 47.03 119.48
C GLN A 456 -15.64 46.24 118.42
N ILE A 457 -16.31 45.70 117.38
CA ILE A 457 -15.67 44.95 116.28
C ILE A 457 -15.22 45.87 115.12
N LYS A 458 -15.81 47.08 115.03
CA LYS A 458 -15.74 48.01 113.90
C LYS A 458 -14.35 48.57 113.57
N ASP A 459 -13.41 48.57 114.51
CA ASP A 459 -12.07 49.16 114.29
C ASP A 459 -11.03 48.15 113.76
N LYS A 460 -11.30 46.84 113.83
CA LYS A 460 -10.48 45.80 113.17
C LYS A 460 -11.04 45.37 111.80
N GLU A 461 -12.34 45.54 111.55
CA GLU A 461 -12.97 45.22 110.25
C GLU A 461 -12.53 46.16 109.11
N ASN A 462 -12.32 47.45 109.39
CA ASN A 462 -11.92 48.41 108.35
C ASN A 462 -10.53 48.16 107.74
N MET A 463 -9.65 47.45 108.46
CA MET A 463 -8.34 47.05 107.94
C MET A 463 -8.42 45.74 107.14
N ASN A 464 -9.34 44.84 107.53
CA ASN A 464 -9.55 43.56 106.87
C ASN A 464 -10.38 43.69 105.58
N ILE A 465 -11.34 44.63 105.52
CA ILE A 465 -12.14 44.93 104.31
C ILE A 465 -11.25 45.42 103.16
N LYS A 466 -10.22 46.21 103.46
CA LYS A 466 -9.27 46.70 102.44
C LYS A 466 -8.37 45.58 101.90
N LEU A 467 -7.95 44.63 102.76
CA LEU A 467 -7.22 43.43 102.34
C LEU A 467 -8.09 42.43 101.54
N ILE A 468 -9.38 42.29 101.89
CA ILE A 468 -10.32 41.40 101.20
C ILE A 468 -10.75 41.99 99.84
N GLN A 469 -10.92 43.31 99.71
CA GLN A 469 -11.22 43.95 98.42
C GLN A 469 -10.03 43.85 97.44
N ASP A 470 -8.80 43.97 97.91
CA ASP A 470 -7.59 43.81 97.09
C ASP A 470 -7.32 42.33 96.73
N SER A 471 -7.69 41.38 97.60
CA SER A 471 -7.66 39.94 97.28
C SER A 471 -8.77 39.52 96.31
N ASN A 472 -10.03 39.96 96.49
CA ASN A 472 -11.15 39.59 95.61
C ASN A 472 -11.01 40.17 94.20
N ASN A 473 -10.40 41.35 94.04
CA ASN A 473 -10.13 41.91 92.71
C ASN A 473 -8.99 41.15 91.98
N LYS A 474 -8.00 40.62 92.73
CA LYS A 474 -6.98 39.73 92.18
C LYS A 474 -7.51 38.32 91.88
N GLU A 475 -8.41 37.80 92.72
CA GLU A 475 -9.06 36.50 92.52
C GLU A 475 -10.05 36.54 91.35
N ASN A 476 -10.83 37.60 91.17
CA ASN A 476 -11.72 37.75 90.00
C ASN A 476 -10.94 38.00 88.70
N SER A 477 -9.80 38.70 88.74
CA SER A 477 -8.89 38.79 87.60
C SER A 477 -8.21 37.44 87.31
N GLY A 478 -7.85 36.70 88.36
CA GLY A 478 -7.27 35.36 88.27
C GLY A 478 -8.26 34.35 87.70
N ASN A 479 -9.52 34.37 88.14
CA ASN A 479 -10.58 33.49 87.66
C ASN A 479 -11.02 33.80 86.23
N LYS A 480 -11.05 35.08 85.82
CA LYS A 480 -11.24 35.41 84.40
C LYS A 480 -10.12 34.86 83.53
N LYS A 481 -8.86 35.02 83.97
CA LYS A 481 -7.69 34.50 83.26
C LYS A 481 -7.61 32.97 83.29
N MET A 482 -8.05 32.35 84.39
CA MET A 482 -8.18 30.89 84.53
C MET A 482 -9.24 30.34 83.58
N ASN A 483 -10.41 31.00 83.46
CA ASN A 483 -11.46 30.61 82.53
C ASN A 483 -11.03 30.81 81.06
N GLU A 484 -10.31 31.89 80.74
CA GLU A 484 -9.72 32.08 79.42
C GLU A 484 -8.69 30.99 79.10
N LEU A 485 -7.81 30.64 80.04
CA LEU A 485 -6.85 29.55 79.87
C LEU A 485 -7.54 28.19 79.77
N GLN A 486 -8.61 27.93 80.53
CA GLN A 486 -9.41 26.71 80.42
C GLN A 486 -10.08 26.60 79.06
N ASN A 487 -10.67 27.69 78.55
CA ASN A 487 -11.27 27.71 77.22
C ASN A 487 -10.22 27.50 76.12
N GLN A 488 -9.03 28.10 76.25
CA GLN A 488 -7.91 27.85 75.34
C GLN A 488 -7.43 26.39 75.41
N ILE A 489 -7.36 25.79 76.59
CA ILE A 489 -7.02 24.37 76.75
C ILE A 489 -8.07 23.47 76.08
N ILE A 490 -9.36 23.77 76.24
CA ILE A 490 -10.46 23.03 75.56
C ILE A 490 -10.33 23.16 74.04
N GLU A 491 -10.04 24.36 73.53
CA GLU A 491 -9.89 24.61 72.09
C GLU A 491 -8.65 23.89 71.52
N LEU A 492 -7.53 23.92 72.24
CA LEU A 492 -6.32 23.17 71.89
C LEU A 492 -6.55 21.66 71.95
N THR A 493 -7.27 21.16 72.96
CA THR A 493 -7.62 19.73 73.09
C THR A 493 -8.52 19.28 71.93
N ASN A 494 -9.48 20.10 71.52
CA ASN A 494 -10.32 19.83 70.35
C ASN A 494 -9.52 19.83 69.04
N ASN A 495 -8.55 20.73 68.91
CA ASN A 495 -7.65 20.74 67.76
C ASN A 495 -6.70 19.55 67.74
N GLU A 496 -6.16 19.14 68.90
CA GLU A 496 -5.35 17.93 69.05
C GLU A 496 -6.16 16.69 68.65
N ASN A 497 -7.40 16.57 69.10
CA ASN A 497 -8.29 15.47 68.70
C ASN A 497 -8.56 15.46 67.19
N LYS A 498 -8.83 16.62 66.57
CA LYS A 498 -8.98 16.73 65.10
C LYS A 498 -7.70 16.32 64.37
N MET A 499 -6.53 16.75 64.86
CA MET A 499 -5.25 16.35 64.26
C MET A 499 -4.98 14.86 64.44
N ASN A 500 -5.31 14.27 65.59
CA ASN A 500 -5.16 12.83 65.82
C ASN A 500 -6.10 12.01 64.93
N SER A 501 -7.35 12.45 64.72
CA SER A 501 -8.23 11.84 63.71
C SER A 501 -7.64 11.93 62.31
N ARG A 502 -7.05 13.07 61.95
CA ARG A 502 -6.40 13.27 60.64
C ARG A 502 -5.16 12.39 60.46
N ILE A 503 -4.35 12.24 61.51
CA ILE A 503 -3.18 11.34 61.54
C ILE A 503 -3.65 9.90 61.35
N SER A 504 -4.70 9.46 62.06
CA SER A 504 -5.25 8.12 61.89
C SER A 504 -5.76 7.88 60.46
N GLU A 505 -6.42 8.87 59.87
CA GLU A 505 -6.93 8.81 58.49
C GLU A 505 -5.78 8.68 57.47
N LEU A 506 -4.70 9.45 57.67
CA LEU A 506 -3.52 9.42 56.81
C LEU A 506 -2.72 8.13 56.97
N SER A 507 -2.61 7.59 58.19
CA SER A 507 -1.96 6.31 58.46
C SER A 507 -2.69 5.16 57.74
N ASN A 508 -4.02 5.12 57.78
CA ASN A 508 -4.80 4.10 57.08
C ASN A 508 -4.60 4.19 55.55
N LYS A 509 -4.59 5.42 55.00
CA LYS A 509 -4.31 5.63 53.57
C LYS A 509 -2.90 5.23 53.17
N LEU A 510 -1.92 5.43 54.06
CA LEU A 510 -0.55 5.00 53.85
C LEU A 510 -0.46 3.46 53.82
N GLU A 511 -1.13 2.78 54.74
CA GLU A 511 -1.19 1.32 54.80
C GLU A 511 -1.88 0.72 53.57
N GLU A 512 -2.97 1.34 53.09
CA GLU A 512 -3.62 0.97 51.84
C GLU A 512 -2.69 1.15 50.62
N ALA A 513 -1.94 2.26 50.57
CA ALA A 513 -0.98 2.52 49.50
C ALA A 513 0.19 1.51 49.51
N GLU A 514 0.71 1.15 50.69
CA GLU A 514 1.76 0.15 50.86
C GLU A 514 1.29 -1.25 50.43
N SER A 515 0.05 -1.62 50.77
CA SER A 515 -0.59 -2.86 50.30
C SER A 515 -0.71 -2.89 48.78
N LEU A 516 -1.12 -1.78 48.17
CA LEU A 516 -1.24 -1.65 46.71
C LEU A 516 0.13 -1.78 46.03
N ILE A 517 1.16 -1.11 46.57
CA ILE A 517 2.55 -1.20 46.08
C ILE A 517 3.05 -2.65 46.14
N CYS A 518 2.79 -3.39 47.21
CA CYS A 518 3.14 -4.81 47.31
C CYS A 518 2.46 -5.67 46.24
N SER A 519 1.17 -5.42 45.97
CA SER A 519 0.43 -6.15 44.92
C SER A 519 0.98 -5.88 43.52
N LEU A 520 1.30 -4.62 43.21
CA LEU A 520 1.87 -4.20 41.93
C LEU A 520 3.28 -4.76 41.73
N LYS A 521 4.09 -4.77 42.79
CA LYS A 521 5.44 -5.34 42.76
C LYS A 521 5.41 -6.84 42.48
N LYS A 522 4.42 -7.56 43.03
CA LYS A 522 4.21 -8.98 42.73
C LYS A 522 3.80 -9.22 41.28
N GLN A 523 2.87 -8.42 40.75
CA GLN A 523 2.47 -8.50 39.34
C GLN A 523 3.61 -8.17 38.37
N ALA A 524 4.48 -7.22 38.71
CA ALA A 524 5.66 -6.87 37.91
C ALA A 524 6.63 -8.06 37.81
N ILE A 525 6.93 -8.72 38.94
CA ILE A 525 7.79 -9.91 38.99
C ILE A 525 7.17 -11.07 38.20
N GLU A 526 5.86 -11.30 38.32
CA GLU A 526 5.17 -12.34 37.54
C GLU A 526 5.26 -12.08 36.04
N LYS A 527 5.10 -10.82 35.59
CA LYS A 527 5.27 -10.45 34.18
C LYS A 527 6.71 -10.58 33.69
N GLU A 528 7.69 -10.24 34.52
CA GLU A 528 9.12 -10.39 34.20
C GLU A 528 9.50 -11.87 34.00
N ASN A 529 8.94 -12.76 34.84
CA ASN A 529 9.13 -14.20 34.72
C ASN A 529 8.45 -14.80 33.48
N THR A 530 7.23 -14.37 33.14
CA THR A 530 6.56 -14.85 31.91
C THR A 530 7.26 -14.35 30.65
N SER A 531 7.76 -13.10 30.67
CA SER A 531 8.57 -12.53 29.58
C SER A 531 9.87 -13.31 29.39
N SER A 532 10.61 -13.59 30.48
CA SER A 532 11.86 -14.36 30.40
C SER A 532 11.64 -15.79 29.88
N LYS A 533 10.51 -16.41 30.24
CA LYS A 533 10.14 -17.75 29.73
C LYS A 533 9.82 -17.73 28.24
N THR A 534 9.07 -16.72 27.77
CA THR A 534 8.73 -16.58 26.35
C THR A 534 9.97 -16.24 25.52
N GLU A 535 10.88 -15.44 26.05
CA GLU A 535 12.16 -15.11 25.39
C GLU A 535 13.05 -16.36 25.23
N LEU A 536 13.09 -17.24 26.25
CA LEU A 536 13.78 -18.54 26.16
C LEU A 536 13.12 -19.48 25.13
N GLU A 537 11.78 -19.55 25.08
CA GLU A 537 11.04 -20.33 24.09
C GLU A 537 11.27 -19.84 22.66
N MET A 538 11.24 -18.51 22.44
CA MET A 538 11.55 -17.93 21.13
C MET A 538 13.00 -18.19 20.72
N THR A 539 13.95 -18.10 21.66
CA THR A 539 15.37 -18.38 21.38
C THR A 539 15.57 -19.83 20.95
N ASN A 540 14.89 -20.77 21.61
CA ASN A 540 14.95 -22.20 21.24
C ASN A 540 14.31 -22.45 19.86
N GLN A 541 13.16 -21.85 19.57
CA GLN A 541 12.53 -21.96 18.25
C GLN A 541 13.40 -21.36 17.14
N LEU A 542 14.08 -20.24 17.41
CA LEU A 542 15.01 -19.61 16.48
C LEU A 542 16.19 -20.54 16.18
N ASN A 543 16.75 -21.17 17.21
CA ASN A 543 17.85 -22.12 17.07
C ASN A 543 17.43 -23.39 16.29
N ASP A 544 16.21 -23.91 16.49
CA ASP A 544 15.68 -25.04 15.71
C ASP A 544 15.46 -24.67 14.24
N LYS A 545 15.01 -23.44 13.97
CA LYS A 545 14.88 -22.91 12.60
C LYS A 545 16.24 -22.70 11.96
N GLU A 546 17.23 -22.20 12.69
CA GLU A 546 18.61 -22.03 12.21
C GLU A 546 19.25 -23.38 11.87
N ASN A 547 19.04 -24.40 12.70
CA ASN A 547 19.48 -25.77 12.40
C ASN A 547 18.80 -26.35 11.14
N SER A 548 17.50 -26.09 10.97
CA SER A 548 16.76 -26.51 9.78
C SER A 548 17.26 -25.78 8.52
N LEU A 549 17.58 -24.49 8.63
CA LEU A 549 18.14 -23.68 7.55
C LEU A 549 19.53 -24.19 7.14
N ASN A 550 20.39 -24.50 8.11
CA ASN A 550 21.72 -25.05 7.85
C ASN A 550 21.63 -26.40 7.11
N LYS A 551 20.68 -27.25 7.50
CA LYS A 551 20.44 -28.52 6.81
C LYS A 551 19.95 -28.32 5.37
N LEU A 552 19.03 -27.39 5.15
CA LEU A 552 18.58 -27.02 3.79
C LEU A 552 19.72 -26.45 2.94
N MET A 553 20.64 -25.66 3.54
CA MET A 553 21.83 -25.16 2.85
C MET A 553 22.78 -26.28 2.43
N GLU A 554 22.99 -27.29 3.28
CA GLU A 554 23.78 -28.48 2.92
C GLU A 554 23.11 -29.26 1.78
N GLU A 555 21.79 -29.49 1.85
CA GLU A 555 21.04 -30.15 0.78
C GLU A 555 21.10 -29.37 -0.54
N LEU A 556 21.03 -28.03 -0.49
CA LEU A 556 21.18 -27.16 -1.66
C LEU A 556 22.57 -27.32 -2.29
N LYS A 557 23.61 -27.30 -1.46
CA LYS A 557 24.99 -27.47 -1.91
C LYS A 557 25.23 -28.85 -2.53
N GLU A 558 24.60 -29.89 -2.00
CA GLU A 558 24.64 -31.23 -2.57
C GLU A 558 23.92 -31.28 -3.93
N LYS A 559 22.75 -30.65 -4.05
CA LYS A 559 22.04 -30.55 -5.33
C LYS A 559 22.81 -29.73 -6.36
N GLU A 560 23.48 -28.66 -5.95
CA GLU A 560 24.33 -27.83 -6.82
C GLU A 560 25.52 -28.63 -7.37
N ASN A 561 26.15 -29.47 -6.54
CA ASN A 561 27.18 -30.39 -7.02
C ASN A 561 26.65 -31.40 -8.04
N ILE A 562 25.46 -31.97 -7.80
CA ILE A 562 24.82 -32.90 -8.75
C ILE A 562 24.49 -32.21 -10.08
N ILE A 563 24.03 -30.96 -10.05
CA ILE A 563 23.77 -30.17 -11.27
C ILE A 563 25.08 -29.96 -12.05
N ASN A 564 26.16 -29.57 -11.39
CA ASN A 564 27.47 -29.40 -12.03
C ASN A 564 27.97 -30.71 -12.67
N ASP A 565 27.75 -31.86 -12.03
CA ASP A 565 28.08 -33.17 -12.60
C ASP A 565 27.23 -33.49 -13.82
N PHE A 566 25.93 -33.17 -13.79
CA PHE A 566 25.05 -33.33 -14.94
C PHE A 566 25.44 -32.41 -16.11
N GLU A 567 25.77 -31.14 -15.87
CA GLU A 567 26.25 -30.21 -16.90
C GLU A 567 27.56 -30.72 -17.56
N ASN A 568 28.48 -31.24 -16.75
CA ASN A 568 29.70 -31.89 -17.24
C ASN A 568 29.41 -33.15 -18.08
N SER A 569 28.36 -33.89 -17.74
CA SER A 569 27.93 -35.06 -18.53
C SER A 569 27.24 -34.63 -19.84
N GLU A 570 26.42 -33.58 -19.81
CA GLU A 570 25.73 -33.05 -20.97
C GLU A 570 26.72 -32.48 -21.98
N THR A 571 27.73 -31.74 -21.53
CA THR A 571 28.81 -31.22 -22.39
C THR A 571 29.60 -32.34 -23.07
N LYS A 572 29.89 -33.44 -22.36
CA LYS A 572 30.50 -34.65 -22.97
C LYS A 572 29.59 -35.29 -24.01
N LEU A 573 28.30 -35.44 -23.70
CA LEU A 573 27.32 -36.01 -24.64
C LEU A 573 27.15 -35.13 -25.88
N ARG A 574 27.03 -33.80 -25.72
CA ARG A 574 26.99 -32.84 -26.83
C ARG A 574 28.19 -32.96 -27.73
N LYS A 575 29.39 -33.13 -27.15
CA LYS A 575 30.62 -33.35 -27.93
C LYS A 575 30.56 -34.66 -28.70
N SER A 576 30.16 -35.78 -28.07
CA SER A 576 29.97 -37.05 -28.77
C SER A 576 28.89 -37.00 -29.87
N ILE A 577 27.80 -36.27 -29.66
CA ILE A 577 26.77 -36.05 -30.69
C ILE A 577 27.37 -35.27 -31.85
N SER A 578 28.10 -34.18 -31.58
CA SER A 578 28.79 -33.39 -32.61
C SER A 578 29.74 -34.26 -33.43
N ASP A 579 30.59 -35.06 -32.78
CA ASP A 579 31.53 -35.96 -33.44
C ASP A 579 30.79 -37.01 -34.29
N LEU A 580 29.67 -37.55 -33.81
CA LEU A 580 28.83 -38.49 -34.55
C LEU A 580 28.12 -37.83 -35.74
N THR A 581 27.66 -36.58 -35.59
CA THR A 581 27.04 -35.80 -36.67
C THR A 581 28.06 -35.54 -37.77
N GLU A 582 29.28 -35.13 -37.43
CA GLU A 582 30.36 -34.94 -38.40
C GLU A 582 30.69 -36.26 -39.12
N LYS A 583 30.76 -37.37 -38.38
CA LYS A 583 31.02 -38.69 -38.94
C LYS A 583 29.90 -39.15 -39.89
N HIS A 584 28.64 -38.91 -39.51
CA HIS A 584 27.48 -39.18 -40.36
C HIS A 584 27.51 -38.34 -41.63
N GLN A 585 27.86 -37.06 -41.53
CA GLN A 585 27.97 -36.14 -42.67
C GLN A 585 29.04 -36.60 -43.65
N ASN A 586 30.21 -37.02 -43.15
CA ASN A 586 31.28 -37.60 -43.95
C ASN A 586 30.86 -38.92 -44.62
N LEU A 587 30.17 -39.81 -43.90
CA LEU A 587 29.64 -41.05 -44.47
C LEU A 587 28.59 -40.79 -45.55
N SER A 588 27.71 -39.82 -45.34
CA SER A 588 26.70 -39.40 -46.31
C SER A 588 27.35 -38.86 -47.58
N GLN A 589 28.39 -38.03 -47.45
CA GLN A 589 29.19 -37.55 -48.58
C GLN A 589 29.86 -38.70 -49.35
N THR A 590 30.42 -39.67 -48.61
CA THR A 590 31.04 -40.87 -49.20
C THR A 590 30.01 -41.71 -49.97
N LEU A 591 28.79 -41.87 -49.44
CA LEU A 591 27.70 -42.56 -50.13
C LEU A 591 27.26 -41.85 -51.41
N ILE A 592 27.23 -40.52 -51.41
CA ILE A 592 26.95 -39.72 -52.62
C ILE A 592 28.04 -39.95 -53.67
N GLU A 593 29.32 -39.92 -53.28
CA GLU A 593 30.44 -40.20 -54.18
C GLU A 593 30.40 -41.62 -54.75
N MET A 594 30.14 -42.64 -53.92
CA MET A 594 29.98 -44.02 -54.37
C MET A 594 28.79 -44.18 -55.33
N ARG A 595 27.68 -43.48 -55.07
CA ARG A 595 26.50 -43.48 -55.95
C ARG A 595 26.84 -42.90 -57.31
N ASN A 596 27.56 -41.79 -57.35
CA ASN A 596 28.02 -41.17 -58.60
C ASN A 596 28.97 -42.09 -59.37
N GLN A 597 29.90 -42.76 -58.68
CA GLN A 597 30.80 -43.75 -59.30
C GLN A 597 30.04 -44.96 -59.85
N MET A 598 29.05 -45.47 -59.13
CA MET A 598 28.20 -46.55 -59.63
C MET A 598 27.42 -46.12 -60.88
N GLN A 599 26.85 -44.92 -60.86
CA GLN A 599 26.10 -44.38 -61.99
C GLN A 599 27.01 -44.18 -63.22
N GLN A 600 28.24 -43.73 -63.02
CA GLN A 600 29.24 -43.64 -64.07
C GLN A 600 29.64 -45.02 -64.62
N LYS A 601 29.84 -46.02 -63.75
CA LYS A 601 30.09 -47.40 -64.17
C LYS A 601 28.90 -48.01 -64.91
N GLU A 602 27.68 -47.73 -64.47
CA GLU A 602 26.46 -48.17 -65.12
C GLU A 602 26.34 -47.57 -66.52
N ASN A 603 26.66 -46.28 -66.67
CA ASN A 603 26.71 -45.61 -67.97
C ASN A 603 27.80 -46.21 -68.87
N ASN A 604 28.99 -46.50 -68.33
CA ASN A 604 30.06 -47.16 -69.07
C ASN A 604 29.66 -48.58 -69.50
N PHE A 605 28.93 -49.31 -68.66
CA PHE A 605 28.38 -50.63 -69.00
C PHE A 605 27.32 -50.54 -70.09
N LYS A 606 26.42 -49.54 -70.03
CA LYS A 606 25.43 -49.28 -71.08
C LYS A 606 26.12 -48.94 -72.40
N GLN A 607 27.15 -48.11 -72.38
CA GLN A 607 27.96 -47.78 -73.55
C GLN A 607 28.68 -49.01 -74.12
N SER A 608 29.33 -49.81 -73.28
CA SER A 608 29.96 -51.06 -73.70
C SER A 608 28.94 -52.07 -74.24
N SER A 609 27.72 -52.09 -73.69
CA SER A 609 26.63 -52.95 -74.18
C SER A 609 26.09 -52.48 -75.54
N ILE A 610 26.06 -51.17 -75.78
CA ILE A 610 25.72 -50.58 -77.08
C ILE A 610 26.82 -50.90 -78.10
N GLU A 611 28.08 -50.76 -77.72
CA GLU A 611 29.23 -51.13 -78.57
C GLU A 611 29.23 -52.62 -78.91
N LEU A 612 29.03 -53.51 -77.92
CA LEU A 612 28.88 -54.95 -78.16
C LEU A 612 27.66 -55.27 -79.02
N SER A 613 26.54 -54.55 -78.86
CA SER A 613 25.37 -54.71 -79.73
C SER A 613 25.63 -54.22 -81.15
N SER A 614 26.44 -53.17 -81.33
CA SER A 614 26.88 -52.70 -82.65
C SER A 614 27.85 -53.69 -83.30
N GLU A 615 28.73 -54.31 -82.52
CA GLU A 615 29.66 -55.33 -82.97
C GLU A 615 28.92 -56.63 -83.33
N ILE A 616 27.94 -57.05 -82.53
CA ILE A 616 27.01 -58.14 -82.85
C ILE A 616 26.22 -57.82 -84.13
N SER A 617 25.80 -56.58 -84.34
CA SER A 617 25.11 -56.16 -85.57
C SER A 617 26.03 -56.22 -86.80
N SER A 618 27.30 -55.85 -86.65
CA SER A 618 28.32 -55.96 -87.71
C SER A 618 28.66 -57.42 -88.03
N LEU A 619 28.78 -58.27 -87.00
CA LEU A 619 28.95 -59.72 -87.13
C LEU A 619 27.71 -60.37 -87.74
N LYS A 620 26.51 -59.86 -87.45
CA LYS A 620 25.24 -60.31 -88.05
C LYS A 620 25.17 -59.99 -89.55
N LYS A 621 25.63 -58.80 -89.97
CA LYS A 621 25.80 -58.45 -91.40
C LYS A 621 26.87 -59.29 -92.10
N SER A 622 27.97 -59.60 -91.41
CA SER A 622 28.98 -60.55 -91.91
C SER A 622 28.43 -61.98 -92.01
N ASN A 623 27.53 -62.37 -91.10
CA ASN A 623 26.87 -63.66 -91.10
C ASN A 623 25.78 -63.75 -92.19
N GLU A 624 25.13 -62.64 -92.55
CA GLU A 624 24.21 -62.54 -93.70
C GLU A 624 24.98 -62.71 -95.03
N HIS A 625 26.21 -62.21 -95.14
CA HIS A 625 27.09 -62.46 -96.30
C HIS A 625 27.56 -63.93 -96.38
N LEU A 626 27.83 -64.58 -95.24
CA LEU A 626 28.07 -66.03 -95.18
C LEU A 626 26.79 -66.82 -95.52
N SER A 627 25.62 -66.34 -95.11
CA SER A 627 24.32 -66.96 -95.41
C SER A 627 23.98 -66.90 -96.91
N LEU A 628 24.43 -65.87 -97.64
CA LEU A 628 24.33 -65.79 -99.10
C LEU A 628 25.22 -66.83 -99.81
N THR A 629 26.39 -67.11 -99.23
CA THR A 629 27.33 -68.14 -99.70
C THR A 629 26.82 -69.56 -99.38
N ILE A 630 26.15 -69.72 -98.24
CA ILE A 630 25.48 -70.96 -97.82
C ILE A 630 24.20 -71.21 -98.63
N SER A 631 23.49 -70.18 -99.11
CA SER A 631 22.35 -70.32 -100.02
C SER A 631 22.72 -71.02 -101.34
N GLN A 632 23.96 -70.85 -101.81
CA GLN A 632 24.49 -71.55 -102.99
C GLN A 632 24.94 -72.99 -102.67
N GLN A 633 25.19 -73.32 -101.40
CA GLN A 633 25.43 -74.70 -100.93
C GLN A 633 24.14 -75.42 -100.52
N ASN A 634 23.06 -74.69 -100.22
CA ASN A 634 21.76 -75.23 -99.78
C ASN A 634 20.92 -75.89 -100.90
N GLU A 635 21.22 -75.65 -102.17
CA GLU A 635 20.71 -76.46 -103.29
C GLU A 635 21.26 -77.91 -103.22
N HIS A 636 22.40 -78.10 -102.55
CA HIS A 636 23.03 -79.41 -102.32
C HIS A 636 22.57 -80.09 -101.00
N ILE A 637 22.03 -79.31 -100.04
CA ILE A 637 21.54 -79.79 -98.72
C ILE A 637 20.03 -80.11 -98.74
N GLN A 638 19.30 -79.69 -99.77
CA GLN A 638 17.93 -80.15 -100.04
C GLN A 638 17.83 -81.68 -100.20
N LYS A 639 18.96 -82.35 -100.40
CA LYS A 639 19.11 -83.83 -100.43
C LYS A 639 19.45 -84.45 -99.06
N LEU A 640 19.60 -83.68 -97.99
CA LEU A 640 20.02 -84.17 -96.66
C LEU A 640 19.03 -83.88 -95.51
N GLN A 641 18.02 -83.03 -95.68
CA GLN A 641 17.02 -82.71 -94.62
C GLN A 641 15.70 -83.50 -94.72
N GLU A 642 15.75 -84.67 -95.35
CA GLU A 642 15.02 -85.87 -94.91
C GLU A 642 15.52 -86.38 -93.54
N SER A 643 16.65 -85.86 -93.04
CA SER A 643 17.05 -85.93 -91.64
C SER A 643 16.21 -84.94 -90.81
N LEU A 644 14.95 -85.26 -90.55
CA LEU A 644 14.55 -85.85 -89.27
C LEU A 644 14.58 -84.80 -88.14
N THR A 645 13.40 -84.61 -87.52
CA THR A 645 13.30 -84.50 -86.05
C THR A 645 14.08 -83.37 -85.36
N LEU A 646 13.84 -82.11 -85.70
CA LEU A 646 14.17 -81.00 -84.79
C LEU A 646 12.99 -80.06 -84.48
N SER A 647 11.95 -80.00 -85.32
CA SER A 647 10.71 -79.27 -84.97
C SER A 647 9.84 -79.94 -83.91
N LYS A 648 10.34 -81.00 -83.26
CA LYS A 648 9.74 -81.58 -82.05
C LYS A 648 10.10 -80.77 -80.79
N ASP A 649 11.14 -79.94 -80.84
CA ASP A 649 11.66 -79.19 -79.68
C ASP A 649 11.04 -77.79 -79.47
N GLU A 650 10.32 -77.25 -80.45
CA GLU A 650 9.67 -75.93 -80.32
C GLU A 650 8.40 -75.96 -79.45
N LEU A 651 7.80 -77.14 -79.24
CA LEU A 651 6.62 -77.28 -78.37
C LEU A 651 6.97 -77.28 -76.86
N SER A 652 8.24 -77.50 -76.50
CA SER A 652 8.70 -77.56 -75.09
C SER A 652 9.01 -76.18 -74.49
N LYS A 653 9.25 -75.16 -75.33
CA LYS A 653 9.68 -73.82 -74.87
C LYS A 653 8.51 -72.92 -74.40
N SER A 654 7.35 -73.02 -75.04
CA SER A 654 6.14 -72.24 -74.70
C SER A 654 5.52 -72.61 -73.33
N SER A 655 5.77 -73.83 -72.84
CA SER A 655 5.26 -74.29 -71.54
C SER A 655 6.04 -73.78 -70.32
N ASN A 656 7.26 -73.27 -70.49
CA ASN A 656 8.11 -72.82 -69.39
C ASN A 656 7.96 -71.32 -69.08
N ASP A 657 7.54 -70.51 -70.06
CA ASP A 657 7.38 -69.07 -69.89
C ASP A 657 6.10 -68.72 -69.11
N THR A 658 5.02 -69.51 -69.27
CA THR A 658 3.78 -69.39 -68.47
C THR A 658 3.96 -69.76 -66.99
N LYS A 659 4.97 -70.59 -66.65
CA LYS A 659 5.29 -70.98 -65.26
C LYS A 659 6.06 -69.89 -64.51
N ARG A 660 6.91 -69.11 -65.20
CA ARG A 660 7.66 -67.98 -64.63
C ARG A 660 6.79 -66.76 -64.34
N GLU A 661 5.80 -66.49 -65.20
CA GLU A 661 4.82 -65.40 -65.00
C GLU A 661 3.98 -65.65 -63.73
N LEU A 662 3.60 -66.91 -63.48
CA LEU A 662 2.83 -67.34 -62.30
C LEU A 662 3.62 -67.22 -60.97
N GLU A 663 4.93 -67.48 -60.99
CA GLU A 663 5.80 -67.30 -59.81
C GLU A 663 6.06 -65.83 -59.47
N LYS A 664 6.08 -64.94 -60.47
CA LYS A 664 6.25 -63.50 -60.27
C LYS A 664 5.00 -62.89 -59.61
N ASN A 665 3.82 -63.29 -60.06
CA ASN A 665 2.55 -62.84 -59.47
C ASN A 665 2.33 -63.38 -58.04
N LYS A 666 2.88 -64.56 -57.72
CA LYS A 666 2.84 -65.11 -56.36
C LYS A 666 3.70 -64.29 -55.36
N ARG A 667 4.91 -63.87 -55.75
CA ARG A 667 5.76 -63.03 -54.89
C ARG A 667 5.19 -61.63 -54.65
N ASN A 668 4.56 -61.04 -55.67
CA ASN A 668 3.91 -59.74 -55.53
C ASN A 668 2.70 -59.80 -54.56
N LEU A 669 1.97 -60.92 -54.53
CA LEU A 669 0.89 -61.14 -53.55
C LEU A 669 1.42 -61.35 -52.12
N GLU A 670 2.57 -62.00 -51.96
CA GLU A 670 3.22 -62.18 -50.66
C GLU A 670 3.78 -60.85 -50.10
N GLU A 671 4.34 -59.97 -50.95
CA GLU A 671 4.76 -58.62 -50.57
C GLU A 671 3.58 -57.72 -50.17
N LEU A 672 2.47 -57.78 -50.92
CA LEU A 672 1.25 -57.04 -50.58
C LEU A 672 0.66 -57.50 -49.24
N ASN A 673 0.66 -58.80 -48.95
CA ASN A 673 0.23 -59.32 -47.65
C ASN A 673 1.16 -58.91 -46.50
N ALA A 674 2.48 -58.85 -46.72
CA ALA A 674 3.41 -58.35 -45.71
C ALA A 674 3.18 -56.86 -45.41
N LEU A 675 2.81 -56.07 -46.42
CA LEU A 675 2.50 -54.65 -46.29
C LEU A 675 1.17 -54.39 -45.56
N ILE A 676 0.17 -55.27 -45.79
CA ILE A 676 -1.10 -55.26 -45.06
C ILE A 676 -0.87 -55.59 -43.57
N ASN A 677 -0.09 -56.63 -43.27
CA ASN A 677 0.23 -56.98 -41.88
C ASN A 677 1.01 -55.86 -41.16
N GLY A 678 1.94 -55.18 -41.86
CA GLY A 678 2.63 -54.02 -41.28
C GLY A 678 1.70 -52.82 -41.02
N LYS A 679 0.63 -52.67 -41.80
CA LYS A 679 -0.40 -51.64 -41.57
C LYS A 679 -1.25 -51.97 -40.35
N ASP A 680 -1.58 -53.24 -40.11
CA ASP A 680 -2.33 -53.70 -38.93
C ASP A 680 -1.54 -53.50 -37.61
N ASP A 681 -0.21 -53.64 -37.65
CA ASP A 681 0.66 -53.32 -36.50
C ASP A 681 0.65 -51.82 -36.18
N THR A 682 0.68 -50.94 -37.19
CA THR A 682 0.52 -49.49 -36.99
C THR A 682 -0.86 -49.12 -36.47
N ILE A 683 -1.92 -49.80 -36.92
CA ILE A 683 -3.28 -49.60 -36.39
C ILE A 683 -3.32 -49.99 -34.90
N SER A 684 -2.72 -51.12 -34.53
CA SER A 684 -2.63 -51.57 -33.13
C SER A 684 -1.84 -50.60 -32.23
N GLN A 685 -0.79 -49.96 -32.77
CA GLN A 685 -0.05 -48.91 -32.07
C GLN A 685 -0.89 -47.63 -31.88
N LEU A 686 -1.64 -47.22 -32.91
CA LEU A 686 -2.52 -46.05 -32.82
C LEU A 686 -3.69 -46.28 -31.84
N GLU A 687 -4.26 -47.48 -31.80
CA GLU A 687 -5.28 -47.84 -30.81
C GLU A 687 -4.74 -47.83 -29.37
N SER A 688 -3.49 -48.26 -29.18
CA SER A 688 -2.82 -48.20 -27.87
C SER A 688 -2.55 -46.76 -27.44
N GLN A 689 -2.17 -45.89 -28.39
CA GLN A 689 -1.97 -44.46 -28.15
C GLN A 689 -3.30 -43.77 -27.81
N LEU A 690 -4.39 -44.08 -28.52
CA LEU A 690 -5.73 -43.56 -28.23
C LEU A 690 -6.20 -43.94 -26.82
N LYS A 691 -5.93 -45.18 -26.36
CA LYS A 691 -6.24 -45.58 -24.98
C LYS A 691 -5.44 -44.80 -23.94
N LEU A 692 -4.16 -44.53 -24.20
CA LEU A 692 -3.32 -43.70 -23.33
C LEU A 692 -3.83 -42.26 -23.26
N ASP A 693 -4.24 -41.69 -24.40
CA ASP A 693 -4.79 -40.36 -24.47
C ASP A 693 -6.15 -40.27 -23.75
N GLN A 694 -6.99 -41.30 -23.86
CA GLN A 694 -8.26 -41.38 -23.14
C GLN A 694 -8.05 -41.39 -21.61
N ILE A 695 -7.11 -42.19 -21.09
CA ILE A 695 -6.73 -42.19 -19.67
C ILE A 695 -6.17 -40.83 -19.22
N SER A 696 -5.42 -40.15 -20.10
CA SER A 696 -4.89 -38.80 -19.86
C SER A 696 -5.99 -37.74 -19.79
N PHE A 697 -7.07 -37.89 -20.56
CA PHE A 697 -8.24 -37.02 -20.49
C PHE A 697 -9.04 -37.26 -19.21
N GLU A 698 -9.33 -38.51 -18.86
CA GLU A 698 -10.05 -38.85 -17.62
C GLU A 698 -9.32 -38.30 -16.39
N LYS A 699 -7.99 -38.42 -16.31
CA LYS A 699 -7.20 -37.82 -15.22
C LYS A 699 -7.21 -36.29 -15.20
N ARG A 700 -7.34 -35.64 -16.35
CA ARG A 700 -7.46 -34.17 -16.42
C ARG A 700 -8.84 -33.71 -15.99
N GLU A 701 -9.87 -34.45 -16.38
CA GLU A 701 -11.26 -34.20 -15.98
C GLU A 701 -11.44 -34.39 -14.46
N GLU A 702 -10.86 -35.45 -13.88
CA GLU A 702 -10.89 -35.69 -12.43
C GLU A 702 -10.22 -34.56 -11.64
N LYS A 703 -9.06 -34.07 -12.09
CA LYS A 703 -8.40 -32.88 -11.51
C LYS A 703 -9.21 -31.61 -11.68
N LEU A 704 -9.90 -31.44 -12.81
CA LEU A 704 -10.76 -30.27 -13.02
C LEU A 704 -11.93 -30.27 -12.03
N ASN A 705 -12.53 -31.45 -11.81
CA ASN A 705 -13.60 -31.63 -10.84
C ASN A 705 -13.12 -31.39 -9.39
N GLU A 706 -11.89 -31.81 -9.03
CA GLU A 706 -11.29 -31.47 -7.73
C GLU A 706 -11.11 -29.95 -7.56
N ILE A 707 -10.65 -29.25 -8.62
CA ILE A 707 -10.50 -27.80 -8.59
C ILE A 707 -11.87 -27.11 -8.43
N ILE A 708 -12.88 -27.54 -9.18
CA ILE A 708 -14.26 -27.02 -9.10
C ILE A 708 -14.80 -27.20 -7.68
N ASN A 709 -14.69 -28.40 -7.09
CA ASN A 709 -15.15 -28.65 -5.73
C ASN A 709 -14.41 -27.76 -4.70
N SER A 710 -13.10 -27.57 -4.86
CA SER A 710 -12.35 -26.67 -3.96
C SER A 710 -12.80 -25.21 -4.09
N MET A 711 -13.15 -24.77 -5.33
CA MET A 711 -13.65 -23.43 -5.56
C MET A 711 -15.02 -23.23 -4.94
N GLU A 712 -15.94 -24.20 -5.07
CA GLU A 712 -17.25 -24.15 -4.44
C GLU A 712 -17.16 -24.10 -2.89
N GLU A 713 -16.23 -24.84 -2.29
CA GLU A 713 -15.97 -24.76 -0.85
C GLU A 713 -15.42 -23.38 -0.43
N THR A 714 -14.51 -22.80 -1.22
CA THR A 714 -14.02 -21.44 -0.95
C THR A 714 -15.09 -20.37 -1.10
N GLU A 715 -15.95 -20.49 -2.12
CA GLU A 715 -17.08 -19.58 -2.34
C GLU A 715 -18.06 -19.64 -1.16
N LYS A 716 -18.39 -20.84 -0.69
CA LYS A 716 -19.24 -21.04 0.47
C LYS A 716 -18.62 -20.45 1.75
N SER A 717 -17.33 -20.65 1.96
CA SER A 717 -16.60 -20.05 3.10
C SER A 717 -16.59 -18.52 3.04
N LEU A 718 -16.37 -17.94 1.86
CA LEU A 718 -16.43 -16.49 1.65
C LEU A 718 -17.83 -15.95 1.88
N GLN A 719 -18.86 -16.67 1.46
CA GLN A 719 -20.26 -16.28 1.68
C GLN A 719 -20.62 -16.28 3.17
N ASP A 720 -20.18 -17.29 3.92
CA ASP A 720 -20.35 -17.34 5.39
C ASP A 720 -19.59 -16.20 6.10
N GLN A 721 -18.38 -15.87 5.64
CA GLN A 721 -17.62 -14.72 6.15
C GLN A 721 -18.30 -13.38 5.84
N LEU A 722 -18.88 -13.24 4.64
CA LEU A 722 -19.61 -12.03 4.24
C LEU A 722 -20.86 -11.85 5.11
N GLN A 723 -21.58 -12.94 5.39
CA GLN A 723 -22.76 -12.94 6.25
C GLN A 723 -22.39 -12.57 7.70
N THR A 724 -21.27 -13.10 8.20
CA THR A 724 -20.74 -12.79 9.53
C THR A 724 -20.31 -11.32 9.65
N SER A 725 -19.63 -10.79 8.63
CA SER A 725 -19.19 -9.40 8.58
C SER A 725 -20.39 -8.44 8.52
N SER A 726 -21.44 -8.80 7.75
CA SER A 726 -22.70 -8.04 7.70
C SER A 726 -23.40 -7.96 9.06
N LEU A 727 -23.42 -9.07 9.81
CA LEU A 727 -23.93 -9.11 11.19
C LEU A 727 -23.13 -8.19 12.12
N GLN A 728 -21.80 -8.19 12.03
CA GLN A 728 -20.94 -7.31 12.83
C GLN A 728 -21.14 -5.83 12.49
N ILE A 729 -21.25 -5.49 11.20
CA ILE A 729 -21.55 -4.11 10.75
C ILE A 729 -22.87 -3.64 11.35
N ARG A 730 -23.91 -4.49 11.32
CA ARG A 730 -25.22 -4.16 11.90
C ARG A 730 -25.15 -3.97 13.42
N GLN A 731 -24.33 -4.74 14.13
CA GLN A 731 -24.08 -4.55 15.57
C GLN A 731 -23.34 -3.24 15.87
N LEU A 732 -22.33 -2.90 15.09
CA LEU A 732 -21.59 -1.64 15.24
C LEU A 732 -22.48 -0.43 14.96
N GLN A 733 -23.33 -0.49 13.92
CA GLN A 733 -24.32 0.54 13.65
C GLN A 733 -25.27 0.75 14.83
N ALA A 734 -25.77 -0.33 15.45
CA ALA A 734 -26.61 -0.24 16.65
C ALA A 734 -25.87 0.36 17.86
N GLN A 735 -24.56 0.10 18.00
CA GLN A 735 -23.74 0.73 19.04
C GLN A 735 -23.52 2.22 18.79
N ILE A 736 -23.27 2.62 17.54
CA ILE A 736 -23.13 4.03 17.15
C ILE A 736 -24.40 4.80 17.50
N SER A 737 -25.58 4.29 17.12
CA SER A 737 -26.86 4.95 17.45
C SER A 737 -27.09 5.10 18.96
N ARG A 738 -26.68 4.11 19.77
CA ARG A 738 -26.75 4.23 21.24
C ARG A 738 -25.79 5.28 21.79
N ASN A 739 -24.60 5.41 21.20
CA ASN A 739 -23.62 6.41 21.62
C ASN A 739 -24.04 7.82 21.20
N GLU A 740 -24.65 7.98 20.02
CA GLU A 740 -25.25 9.24 19.59
C GLU A 740 -26.35 9.69 20.56
N GLN A 741 -27.25 8.79 20.96
CA GLN A 741 -28.26 9.09 21.99
C GLN A 741 -27.63 9.53 23.32
N LYS A 742 -26.55 8.86 23.77
CA LYS A 742 -25.82 9.28 24.97
C LYS A 742 -25.18 10.66 24.81
N SER A 743 -24.61 10.95 23.65
CA SER A 743 -24.03 12.27 23.35
C SER A 743 -25.08 13.37 23.50
N VAL A 744 -26.28 13.17 22.93
CA VAL A 744 -27.41 14.11 23.08
C VAL A 744 -27.76 14.33 24.55
N THR A 745 -27.86 13.26 25.36
CA THR A 745 -28.15 13.41 26.80
C THR A 745 -27.05 14.15 27.57
N PHE A 746 -25.78 13.98 27.16
CA PHE A 746 -24.67 14.73 27.77
C PHE A 746 -24.70 16.20 27.35
N GLU A 747 -25.03 16.51 26.11
CA GLU A 747 -25.20 17.90 25.64
C GLU A 747 -26.32 18.61 26.41
N GLU A 748 -27.47 17.94 26.62
CA GLU A 748 -28.55 18.46 27.45
C GLU A 748 -28.09 18.72 28.90
N THR A 749 -27.33 17.80 29.48
CA THR A 749 -26.79 17.95 30.85
C THR A 749 -25.75 19.08 30.94
N ILE A 750 -24.94 19.28 29.89
CA ILE A 750 -24.00 20.41 29.82
C ILE A 750 -24.76 21.72 29.70
N ALA A 751 -25.88 21.75 28.96
CA ALA A 751 -26.73 22.93 28.85
C ALA A 751 -27.33 23.32 30.21
N THR A 752 -27.85 22.35 30.98
CA THR A 752 -28.39 22.63 32.32
C THR A 752 -27.32 23.12 33.29
N PHE A 753 -26.14 22.51 33.32
CA PHE A 753 -25.03 23.00 34.17
C PHE A 753 -24.56 24.40 33.78
N ASN A 754 -24.58 24.75 32.49
CA ASN A 754 -24.24 26.10 32.06
C ASN A 754 -25.27 27.13 32.54
N ASP A 755 -26.56 26.78 32.57
CA ASP A 755 -27.60 27.66 33.08
C ASP A 755 -27.53 27.79 34.61
N GLU A 756 -27.23 26.71 35.34
CA GLU A 756 -26.94 26.77 36.78
C GLU A 756 -25.70 27.64 37.08
N LYS A 757 -24.64 27.52 36.28
CA LYS A 757 -23.45 28.36 36.39
C LYS A 757 -23.78 29.85 36.20
N LYS A 758 -24.64 30.20 35.23
CA LYS A 758 -25.10 31.58 35.04
C LYS A 758 -25.88 32.07 36.26
N LEU A 759 -26.73 31.23 36.84
CA LEU A 759 -27.51 31.57 38.04
C LEU A 759 -26.62 31.82 39.26
N LEU A 760 -25.63 30.94 39.49
CA LEU A 760 -24.64 31.11 40.55
C LEU A 760 -23.79 32.36 40.34
N GLN A 761 -23.41 32.66 39.10
CA GLN A 761 -22.68 33.89 38.78
C GLN A 761 -23.51 35.14 39.13
N LEU A 762 -24.80 35.14 38.81
CA LEU A 762 -25.72 36.22 39.18
C LEU A 762 -25.82 36.40 40.70
N GLN A 763 -25.85 35.30 41.46
CA GLN A 763 -25.85 35.34 42.93
C GLN A 763 -24.53 35.89 43.49
N ILE A 764 -23.40 35.51 42.92
CA ILE A 764 -22.08 36.05 43.29
C ILE A 764 -22.05 37.57 43.07
N ASP A 765 -22.56 38.04 41.93
CA ASP A 765 -22.58 39.48 41.62
C ASP A 765 -23.49 40.25 42.60
N GLN A 766 -24.65 39.70 42.97
CA GLN A 766 -25.54 40.28 43.99
C GLN A 766 -24.89 40.35 45.39
N MET A 767 -24.18 39.29 45.78
CA MET A 767 -23.44 39.25 47.05
C MET A 767 -22.31 40.28 47.06
N LYS A 768 -21.62 40.44 45.93
CA LYS A 768 -20.55 41.43 45.77
C LYS A 768 -21.06 42.86 45.87
N ASP A 769 -22.19 43.16 45.25
CA ASP A 769 -22.84 44.46 45.38
C ASP A 769 -23.29 44.75 46.83
N SER A 770 -23.77 43.73 47.53
CA SER A 770 -24.15 43.83 48.95
C SER A 770 -22.94 44.08 49.84
N LEU A 771 -21.82 43.40 49.56
CA LEU A 771 -20.55 43.59 50.25
C LEU A 771 -20.03 45.03 50.06
N ASN A 772 -19.98 45.50 48.81
CA ASN A 772 -19.54 46.87 48.49
C ASN A 772 -20.38 47.93 49.22
N LYS A 773 -21.70 47.74 49.33
CA LYS A 773 -22.59 48.63 50.10
C LYS A 773 -22.25 48.62 51.59
N SER A 774 -21.96 47.45 52.16
CA SER A 774 -21.55 47.33 53.56
C SER A 774 -20.18 47.97 53.82
N GLU A 775 -19.22 47.81 52.89
CA GLU A 775 -17.90 48.43 52.98
C GLU A 775 -17.97 49.96 52.91
N ALA A 776 -18.83 50.51 52.05
CA ALA A 776 -19.11 51.94 52.00
C ALA A 776 -19.70 52.45 53.33
N ALA A 777 -20.65 51.71 53.91
CA ALA A 777 -21.22 52.05 55.22
C ALA A 777 -20.18 52.00 56.35
N CYS A 778 -19.31 50.99 56.36
CA CYS A 778 -18.19 50.92 57.31
C CYS A 778 -17.24 52.12 57.17
N SER A 779 -16.91 52.51 55.94
CA SER A 779 -16.06 53.69 55.67
C SER A 779 -16.72 54.98 56.19
N GLU A 780 -18.03 55.12 56.07
CA GLU A 780 -18.78 56.24 56.65
C GLU A 780 -18.74 56.22 58.18
N TYR A 781 -18.90 55.06 58.81
CA TYR A 781 -18.80 54.92 60.27
C TYR A 781 -17.39 55.25 60.77
N GLU A 782 -16.34 54.83 60.06
CA GLU A 782 -14.95 55.19 60.38
C GLU A 782 -14.72 56.71 60.30
N ALA A 783 -15.30 57.38 59.30
CA ALA A 783 -15.25 58.83 59.19
C ALA A 783 -16.00 59.52 60.36
N GLN A 784 -17.16 58.99 60.77
CA GLN A 784 -17.89 59.49 61.93
C GLN A 784 -17.13 59.28 63.24
N ILE A 785 -16.53 58.11 63.46
CA ILE A 785 -15.69 57.83 64.62
C ILE A 785 -14.49 58.80 64.66
N SER A 786 -13.84 59.03 63.53
CA SER A 786 -12.74 59.98 63.41
C SER A 786 -13.16 61.41 63.79
N LYS A 787 -14.37 61.83 63.39
CA LYS A 787 -14.95 63.11 63.77
C LYS A 787 -15.19 63.19 65.29
N ILE A 788 -15.78 62.16 65.89
CA ILE A 788 -16.03 62.07 67.33
C ILE A 788 -14.72 62.11 68.12
N ILE A 789 -13.68 61.40 67.67
CA ILE A 789 -12.35 61.44 68.31
C ILE A 789 -11.77 62.86 68.26
N SER A 790 -11.91 63.56 67.13
CA SER A 790 -11.43 64.94 67.00
C SER A 790 -12.16 65.91 67.92
N GLU A 791 -13.47 65.71 68.12
CA GLU A 791 -14.30 66.51 69.03
C GLU A 791 -13.97 66.21 70.49
N LYS A 792 -13.81 64.93 70.87
CA LYS A 792 -13.36 64.51 72.20
C LYS A 792 -12.03 65.18 72.56
N LYS A 793 -11.07 65.24 71.61
CA LYS A 793 -9.78 65.91 71.80
C LYS A 793 -9.92 67.43 72.02
N LYS A 794 -10.92 68.08 71.42
CA LYS A 794 -11.25 69.50 71.70
C LYS A 794 -11.82 69.66 73.10
N TRP A 795 -12.73 68.79 73.52
CA TRP A 795 -13.31 68.80 74.86
C TRP A 795 -12.28 68.53 75.94
N GLU A 796 -11.35 67.60 75.73
CA GLU A 796 -10.23 67.36 76.65
C GLU A 796 -9.33 68.58 76.81
N LYS A 797 -9.05 69.32 75.73
CA LYS A 797 -8.32 70.60 75.81
C LYS A 797 -9.09 71.67 76.58
N MET A 798 -10.40 71.79 76.34
CA MET A 798 -11.26 72.72 77.09
C MET A 798 -11.33 72.36 78.57
N LYS A 799 -11.43 71.06 78.89
CA LYS A 799 -11.40 70.54 80.25
C LYS A 799 -10.08 70.88 80.93
N HIS A 800 -8.94 70.60 80.29
CA HIS A 800 -7.62 70.96 80.85
C HIS A 800 -7.48 72.47 81.08
N ALA A 801 -7.98 73.31 80.17
CA ALA A 801 -7.97 74.76 80.35
C ALA A 801 -8.86 75.21 81.52
N ALA A 802 -10.01 74.58 81.71
CA ALA A 802 -10.90 74.83 82.84
C ALA A 802 -10.28 74.38 84.17
N ASP A 803 -9.67 73.19 84.20
CA ASP A 803 -8.98 72.65 85.37
C ASP A 803 -7.78 73.53 85.76
N MET A 804 -7.01 74.04 84.79
CA MET A 804 -5.91 74.98 85.04
C MET A 804 -6.42 76.31 85.62
N LYS A 805 -7.54 76.85 85.10
CA LYS A 805 -8.18 78.05 85.64
C LYS A 805 -8.69 77.83 87.07
N TYR A 806 -9.24 76.64 87.34
CA TYR A 806 -9.69 76.26 88.67
C TYR A 806 -8.54 76.21 89.67
N VAL A 807 -7.41 75.59 89.30
CA VAL A 807 -6.18 75.55 90.13
C VAL A 807 -5.67 76.97 90.42
N THR A 808 -5.60 77.85 89.42
CA THR A 808 -5.18 79.25 89.66
C THR A 808 -6.14 80.00 90.59
N SER A 809 -7.44 79.74 90.51
CA SER A 809 -8.44 80.37 91.38
C SER A 809 -8.41 79.79 92.81
N GLU A 810 -8.11 78.50 92.97
CA GLU A 810 -7.84 77.86 94.26
C GLU A 810 -6.59 78.44 94.94
N GLU A 811 -5.52 78.73 94.18
CA GLU A 811 -4.32 79.39 94.70
C GLU A 811 -4.56 80.85 95.11
N GLU A 812 -5.37 81.60 94.36
CA GLU A 812 -5.81 82.94 94.75
C GLU A 812 -6.66 82.92 96.02
N LYS A 813 -7.59 81.96 96.13
CA LYS A 813 -8.38 81.71 97.33
C LYS A 813 -7.49 81.38 98.53
N LYS A 814 -6.42 80.61 98.33
CA LYS A 814 -5.45 80.28 99.38
C LYS A 814 -4.65 81.51 99.82
N LYS A 815 -4.24 82.38 98.90
CA LYS A 815 -3.60 83.68 99.19
C LYS A 815 -4.53 84.63 99.95
N LEU A 816 -5.81 84.70 99.57
CA LEU A 816 -6.82 85.50 100.28
C LEU A 816 -7.09 84.95 101.69
N THR A 817 -7.18 83.64 101.83
CA THR A 817 -7.36 82.97 103.13
C THR A 817 -6.18 83.24 104.06
N MET A 818 -4.93 83.20 103.57
CA MET A 818 -3.73 83.57 104.34
C MET A 818 -3.67 85.06 104.71
N ARG A 819 -4.26 85.95 103.88
CA ARG A 819 -4.35 87.39 104.17
C ARG A 819 -5.42 87.71 105.23
N LEU A 820 -6.49 86.92 105.28
CA LEU A 820 -7.52 86.97 106.33
C LEU A 820 -7.00 86.44 107.68
N THR A 821 -6.26 85.33 107.68
CA THR A 821 -5.68 84.78 108.93
C THR A 821 -4.55 85.63 109.52
N ALA A 822 -3.93 86.51 108.72
CA ALA A 822 -2.90 87.45 109.18
C ALA A 822 -3.47 88.79 109.72
N LEU A 823 -4.76 89.07 109.50
CA LEU A 823 -5.42 90.33 109.94
C LEU A 823 -6.38 90.12 111.14
N GLU A 824 -6.69 88.88 111.51
CA GLU A 824 -7.64 88.55 112.60
C GLU A 824 -6.97 88.28 113.97
N LYS A 825 -5.70 88.67 114.16
CA LYS A 825 -4.95 88.44 115.42
C LYS A 825 -4.54 89.70 116.20
N ASP A 826 -5.06 90.88 115.85
CA ASP A 826 -4.91 92.12 116.63
C ASP A 826 -6.15 93.02 116.49
N ARG A 827 -7.19 92.74 117.29
CA ARG A 827 -8.05 93.74 117.97
C ARG A 827 -9.28 93.07 118.60
N SER A 828 -9.31 93.11 119.92
CA SER A 828 -10.48 92.96 120.77
C SER A 828 -11.14 94.31 121.05
N PHE A 829 -12.43 94.22 121.43
CA PHE A 829 -13.33 95.20 122.08
C PHE A 829 -14.44 95.89 121.27
N ASP A 830 -15.65 95.36 121.50
CA ASP A 830 -16.92 95.99 121.91
C ASP A 830 -17.43 97.27 121.24
N ASN A 831 -18.67 97.18 120.71
CA ASN A 831 -19.80 97.91 121.30
C ASN A 831 -21.17 97.42 120.81
N ASP A 832 -22.08 97.31 121.78
CA ASP A 832 -23.52 97.11 121.67
C ASP A 832 -24.24 98.23 120.87
N THR A 833 -25.23 97.86 120.05
CA THR A 833 -26.55 98.53 120.08
C THR A 833 -27.64 97.65 119.45
N LYS A 834 -28.69 97.37 120.24
CA LYS A 834 -29.96 96.74 119.85
C LYS A 834 -30.72 97.60 118.83
N VAL A 835 -31.57 96.98 118.00
CA VAL A 835 -33.02 97.28 117.80
C VAL A 835 -33.60 96.39 116.66
N GLN A 836 -34.55 95.53 117.04
CA GLN A 836 -35.82 95.13 116.40
C GLN A 836 -35.84 94.68 114.92
N SER A 837 -36.09 93.40 114.62
CA SER A 837 -37.41 92.73 114.47
C SER A 837 -38.18 93.08 113.18
N ALA A 838 -38.27 92.13 112.24
CA ALA A 838 -39.52 91.66 111.64
C ALA A 838 -39.28 90.65 110.50
N ASN A 839 -40.13 89.62 110.48
CA ASN A 839 -40.55 88.81 109.34
C ASN A 839 -39.63 87.68 108.82
N LYS A 840 -39.63 86.61 109.62
CA LYS A 840 -39.97 85.26 109.12
C LYS A 840 -41.17 85.34 108.18
N ILE A 841 -41.04 84.72 107.01
CA ILE A 841 -41.92 83.78 106.28
C ILE A 841 -41.20 83.73 104.91
N PHE A 842 -40.55 82.66 104.48
CA PHE A 842 -41.08 81.78 103.43
C PHE A 842 -40.24 80.48 103.13
N PRO A 843 -39.41 79.87 104.02
CA PRO A 843 -38.69 78.63 103.64
C PRO A 843 -39.64 77.48 103.30
N ASN A 844 -40.75 77.36 104.03
CA ASN A 844 -41.71 76.27 103.81
C ASN A 844 -42.54 76.42 102.53
N TYR A 845 -42.82 77.64 102.09
CA TYR A 845 -43.58 77.85 100.86
C TYR A 845 -42.67 77.88 99.63
N ILE A 846 -41.43 78.38 99.72
CA ILE A 846 -40.42 78.12 98.67
C ILE A 846 -40.17 76.62 98.53
N ARG A 847 -40.06 75.87 99.63
CA ARG A 847 -39.90 74.40 99.60
C ARG A 847 -41.12 73.71 98.97
N LYS A 848 -42.35 74.14 99.27
CA LYS A 848 -43.57 73.60 98.63
C LYS A 848 -43.65 73.92 97.15
N VAL A 849 -43.36 75.16 96.74
CA VAL A 849 -43.40 75.57 95.33
C VAL A 849 -42.31 74.86 94.51
N LEU A 850 -41.10 74.66 95.07
CA LEU A 850 -40.04 73.89 94.41
C LEU A 850 -40.38 72.39 94.31
N LEU A 851 -40.96 71.79 95.35
CA LEU A 851 -41.43 70.40 95.28
C LEU A 851 -42.57 70.24 94.26
N GLN A 852 -43.50 71.19 94.22
CA GLN A 852 -44.59 71.20 93.24
C GLN A 852 -44.07 71.40 91.81
N PHE A 853 -43.00 72.18 91.63
CA PHE A 853 -42.33 72.33 90.34
C PHE A 853 -41.73 71.01 89.81
N PHE A 854 -41.10 70.18 90.64
CA PHE A 854 -40.54 68.90 90.18
C PHE A 854 -41.59 67.80 89.96
N CYS A 855 -42.71 67.85 90.67
CA CYS A 855 -43.73 66.80 90.63
C CYS A 855 -44.87 67.04 89.62
N GLN A 856 -45.05 68.26 89.11
CA GLN A 856 -46.13 68.56 88.15
C GLN A 856 -45.72 68.37 86.69
N ASP A 857 -46.69 68.26 85.81
CA ASP A 857 -46.60 68.05 84.37
C ASP A 857 -46.12 69.31 83.62
N GLY A 858 -45.54 69.12 82.43
CA GLY A 858 -44.68 70.10 81.75
C GLY A 858 -45.32 71.47 81.52
N SER A 859 -46.60 71.52 81.18
CA SER A 859 -47.35 72.77 80.97
C SER A 859 -47.52 73.57 82.26
N THR A 860 -47.70 72.89 83.40
CA THR A 860 -47.87 73.52 84.72
C THR A 860 -46.54 73.98 85.30
N ARG A 861 -45.42 73.33 84.94
CA ARG A 861 -44.08 73.83 85.30
C ARG A 861 -43.77 75.18 84.66
N GLU A 862 -44.10 75.35 83.38
CA GLU A 862 -43.81 76.60 82.66
C GLU A 862 -44.52 77.82 83.25
N SER A 863 -45.75 77.64 83.74
CA SER A 863 -46.50 78.72 84.41
C SER A 863 -45.99 79.04 85.82
N LEU A 864 -45.29 78.12 86.48
CA LEU A 864 -44.69 78.32 87.81
C LEU A 864 -43.31 79.00 87.77
N ILE A 865 -42.61 79.02 86.63
CA ILE A 865 -41.29 79.66 86.50
C ILE A 865 -41.32 81.16 86.86
N PRO A 866 -42.24 81.98 86.30
CA PRO A 866 -42.37 83.38 86.69
C PRO A 866 -42.69 83.56 88.17
N VAL A 867 -43.53 82.68 88.72
CA VAL A 867 -43.95 82.74 90.12
C VAL A 867 -42.76 82.51 91.04
N ILE A 868 -41.96 81.47 90.76
CA ILE A 868 -40.74 81.15 91.52
C ILE A 868 -39.73 82.29 91.43
N LEU A 869 -39.49 82.82 90.23
CA LEU A 869 -38.49 83.88 90.05
C LEU A 869 -38.94 85.21 90.67
N LYS A 870 -40.24 85.49 90.67
CA LYS A 870 -40.81 86.67 91.35
C LYS A 870 -40.76 86.53 92.89
N LEU A 871 -40.83 85.30 93.41
CA LEU A 871 -40.61 84.99 94.83
C LEU A 871 -39.17 85.17 95.30
N VAL A 872 -38.19 85.11 94.38
CA VAL A 872 -36.76 85.39 94.66
C VAL A 872 -36.39 86.81 94.20
N GLU A 873 -37.39 87.69 94.03
CA GLU A 873 -37.21 89.11 93.68
C GLU A 873 -36.44 89.35 92.37
N CYS A 874 -36.49 88.42 91.42
CA CYS A 874 -35.91 88.62 90.08
C CYS A 874 -36.70 89.69 89.31
N ASN A 875 -36.00 90.52 88.55
CA ASN A 875 -36.65 91.53 87.71
C ASN A 875 -37.28 90.90 86.45
N GLU A 876 -38.22 91.62 85.83
CA GLU A 876 -39.02 91.10 84.72
C GLU A 876 -38.18 90.70 83.50
N LYS A 877 -37.00 91.32 83.31
CA LYS A 877 -36.05 90.95 82.25
C LYS A 877 -35.39 89.59 82.52
N GLN A 878 -35.00 89.33 83.76
CA GLN A 878 -34.43 88.04 84.19
C GLN A 878 -35.46 86.92 84.12
N ILE A 879 -36.72 87.20 84.47
CA ILE A 879 -37.82 86.23 84.35
C ILE A 879 -38.01 85.81 82.88
N ASN A 880 -38.09 86.79 81.97
CA ASN A 880 -38.25 86.51 80.53
C ASN A 880 -37.06 85.75 79.93
N GLN A 881 -35.84 86.05 80.39
CA GLN A 881 -34.64 85.33 79.94
C GLN A 881 -34.64 83.87 80.41
N ALA A 882 -35.00 83.63 81.68
CA ALA A 882 -35.10 82.28 82.22
C ALA A 882 -36.19 81.46 81.52
N GLN A 883 -37.34 82.06 81.20
CA GLN A 883 -38.40 81.39 80.44
C GLN A 883 -37.95 81.01 79.02
N ARG A 884 -37.17 81.87 78.33
CA ARG A 884 -36.60 81.54 77.02
C ARG A 884 -35.59 80.40 77.11
N CYS A 885 -34.65 80.47 78.06
CA CYS A 885 -33.67 79.39 78.25
C CYS A 885 -34.34 78.05 78.61
N TRP A 886 -35.45 78.08 79.36
CA TRP A 886 -36.22 76.89 79.69
C TRP A 886 -36.91 76.28 78.45
N ALA A 887 -37.58 77.12 77.65
CA ALA A 887 -38.22 76.68 76.40
C ALA A 887 -37.22 76.03 75.43
N ASP A 888 -36.05 76.66 75.26
CA ASP A 888 -34.98 76.14 74.39
C ASP A 888 -34.44 74.79 74.89
N SER A 889 -34.26 74.63 76.22
CA SER A 889 -33.79 73.37 76.80
C SER A 889 -34.80 72.23 76.64
N ASN A 890 -36.10 72.50 76.74
CA ASN A 890 -37.14 71.48 76.56
C ASN A 890 -37.24 71.01 75.10
N GLN A 891 -36.95 71.87 74.13
CA GLN A 891 -36.96 71.51 72.71
C GLN A 891 -35.82 70.54 72.34
N ILE A 892 -34.65 70.71 72.97
CA ILE A 892 -33.48 69.81 72.78
C ILE A 892 -33.76 68.43 73.37
N ILE A 893 -34.40 68.36 74.54
CA ILE A 893 -34.73 67.08 75.19
C ILE A 893 -35.81 66.33 74.39
N SER A 894 -36.80 67.02 73.84
CA SER A 894 -37.83 66.39 73.00
C SER A 894 -37.30 65.90 71.64
N GLN A 895 -36.25 66.52 71.08
CA GLN A 895 -35.54 65.99 69.91
C GLN A 895 -34.62 64.80 70.25
N ALA A 896 -33.99 64.79 71.43
CA ALA A 896 -33.12 63.68 71.84
C ALA A 896 -33.89 62.37 72.11
N PHE A 897 -35.15 62.45 72.56
CA PHE A 897 -35.99 61.28 72.81
C PHE A 897 -36.77 60.77 71.58
N SER A 898 -36.85 61.53 70.46
CA SER A 898 -37.43 61.00 69.21
C SER A 898 -36.51 60.03 68.48
N PHE A 899 -35.24 59.95 68.88
CA PHE A 899 -34.23 59.05 68.31
C PHE A 899 -34.28 57.62 68.87
N PHE A 900 -35.03 57.35 69.95
CA PHE A 900 -35.17 56.03 70.57
C PHE A 900 -36.59 55.45 70.41
N LYS A 901 -37.13 55.42 69.19
CA LYS A 901 -38.26 54.54 68.84
C LYS A 901 -37.71 53.20 68.32
N PHE A 902 -37.60 52.22 69.21
CA PHE A 902 -37.45 50.81 68.84
C PHE A 902 -38.69 50.35 68.06
N LYS A 903 -38.46 49.63 66.96
CA LYS A 903 -39.46 48.88 66.20
C LYS A 903 -39.33 47.41 66.51
#